data_AF-A0A4Y9Z411-F1
#
_entry.id   AF-A0A4Y9Z411-F1
#
_cell.length_a   1.000
_cell.length_b   1.000
_cell.length_c   1.000
_cell.angle_alpha   90.00
_cell.angle_beta   90.00
_cell.angle_gamma   90.00
#
_symmetry.space_group_name_H-M   'P 1'
#
loop_
_entity.id
_entity.type
_entity.pdbx_description
1 polymer ?
#
loop_
_entity_poly.entity_id
_entity_poly.type
_entity_poly.pdbx_seq_one_letter_code
_entity_poly.pdbx_strand_id
1 'polypeptide(L)'
;MQSINRFLYGPTPEERVRAWQNKLRQEGRVLDREMRQLDVETNKARQTVKQHAKRGDVKSARILAREVVRSAKQKDKLSVSKARLGSISTQLTQQLAMAKVTGSLQKSTEIMKLSNNLVKLPQLSQAMREISMEMTKAGIMEEMMDDTLILDEDEEIEEEADGEVDKVLFELTDGKLGQIGTVETQPPTLQDQLDDEEADREMEKYREQLNGLLSGVYLITQGTGCLNGALHVTIRLPPGVDSGLFLVLFVPYPGFSFSYDTTLHPPSYTVMLVSRSFAGVAHRAVPLSQSLRRYASAAPTAAFAGQKGSDGKYTVTLIPGDGIGPEISESVKAIYSAANVPISWEEVSVTPILKGGKTVIPDVAIQSVRKNTVALKGPLATPSQYPDIRLTRAQTDNGDAVGKGHISLNLTLRRTFNLFANVRPCASIKGFKTPYDDVNTVLIRENTEGEYSGIEHEVVDGVVQSIKLITWEASERVARYAFHHAQASGRKRVTAVHKANIMKMSDGMFLSACRQVAKDFPGITYDEDLLDRVCLQITQNPLPYADRVMVMPNLYGDILSDMCAGLIGGLGLTPSGNIGRDASIFEAVHGSAPDIAGKGLANPTALLLSSLMMLRHMNLNDYASKIEKAALTTIAEGKTITGDLGGKSSTKEYTAAIIEKLGKA
;
A
#
# COMPACT_ATOMS: atom_id res chain seq x y z
N MET A 1 -36.05 14.74 -51.31
CA MET A 1 -36.52 13.91 -50.16
C MET A 1 -35.94 14.33 -48.82
N GLN A 2 -34.68 14.80 -48.72
CA GLN A 2 -34.11 15.26 -47.43
C GLN A 2 -34.75 16.54 -46.85
N SER A 3 -35.26 17.46 -47.66
CA SER A 3 -35.89 18.70 -47.18
C SER A 3 -37.31 18.50 -46.62
N ILE A 4 -38.06 17.52 -47.13
CA ILE A 4 -39.45 17.24 -46.71
C ILE A 4 -39.48 16.42 -45.41
N ASN A 5 -38.55 15.47 -45.23
CA ASN A 5 -38.39 14.74 -43.94
C ASN A 5 -37.91 15.65 -42.79
N ARG A 6 -37.22 16.74 -43.10
CA ARG A 6 -36.67 17.68 -42.10
C ARG A 6 -37.75 18.56 -41.45
N PHE A 7 -38.86 18.83 -42.17
CA PHE A 7 -39.98 19.63 -41.68
C PHE A 7 -40.89 18.83 -40.74
N LEU A 8 -40.98 17.50 -40.92
CA LEU A 8 -41.88 16.63 -40.16
C LEU A 8 -41.23 15.94 -38.93
N TYR A 9 -39.92 15.67 -38.95
CA TYR A 9 -39.25 14.82 -37.94
C TYR A 9 -38.09 15.46 -37.16
N GLY A 10 -37.74 16.72 -37.43
CA GLY A 10 -36.67 17.43 -36.72
C GLY A 10 -35.24 16.95 -37.09
N PRO A 11 -34.19 17.51 -36.45
CA PRO A 11 -32.79 17.17 -36.72
C PRO A 11 -32.45 15.75 -36.26
N THR A 12 -31.61 15.06 -37.03
CA THR A 12 -31.16 13.69 -36.72
C THR A 12 -30.32 13.64 -35.43
N PRO A 13 -30.23 12.49 -34.74
CA PRO A 13 -29.36 12.32 -33.56
C PRO A 13 -27.93 12.79 -33.79
N GLU A 14 -27.38 12.52 -34.98
CA GLU A 14 -26.02 12.95 -35.33
C GLU A 14 -25.88 14.46 -35.46
N GLU A 15 -26.88 15.13 -36.06
CA GLU A 15 -26.90 16.59 -36.19
C GLU A 15 -27.04 17.27 -34.83
N ARG A 16 -27.85 16.73 -33.93
CA ARG A 16 -28.03 17.25 -32.56
C ARG A 16 -26.75 17.15 -31.74
N VAL A 17 -26.10 15.98 -31.75
CA VAL A 17 -24.83 15.77 -31.05
C VAL A 17 -23.74 16.70 -31.60
N ARG A 18 -23.64 16.85 -32.93
CA ARG A 18 -22.69 17.79 -33.54
C ARG A 18 -22.97 19.24 -33.17
N ALA A 19 -24.24 19.64 -33.09
CA ALA A 19 -24.63 20.99 -32.66
C ALA A 19 -24.20 21.26 -31.21
N TRP A 20 -24.46 20.34 -30.28
CA TRP A 20 -24.01 20.47 -28.89
C TRP A 20 -22.50 20.49 -28.75
N GLN A 21 -21.78 19.63 -29.48
CA GLN A 21 -20.32 19.64 -29.50
C GLN A 21 -19.75 20.94 -30.05
N ASN A 22 -20.41 21.58 -31.01
CA ASN A 22 -20.02 22.90 -31.51
C ASN A 22 -20.24 23.98 -30.44
N LYS A 23 -21.39 23.95 -29.74
CA LYS A 23 -21.72 24.88 -28.64
C LYS A 23 -20.73 24.75 -27.46
N LEU A 24 -20.45 23.52 -27.00
CA LEU A 24 -19.44 23.26 -25.96
C LEU A 24 -18.04 23.74 -26.35
N ARG A 25 -17.67 23.61 -27.64
CA ARG A 25 -16.40 24.15 -28.17
C ARG A 25 -16.37 25.68 -28.21
N GLN A 26 -17.50 26.34 -28.43
CA GLN A 26 -17.57 27.81 -28.36
C GLN A 26 -17.41 28.30 -26.92
N GLU A 27 -18.07 27.66 -25.96
CA GLU A 27 -17.93 27.96 -24.53
C GLU A 27 -16.50 27.69 -24.03
N GLY A 28 -15.88 26.59 -24.46
CA GLY A 28 -14.47 26.33 -24.16
C GLY A 28 -13.52 27.44 -24.64
N ARG A 29 -13.85 28.12 -25.75
CA ARG A 29 -13.08 29.29 -26.24
C ARG A 29 -13.38 30.57 -25.48
N VAL A 30 -14.55 30.69 -24.84
CA VAL A 30 -14.84 31.82 -23.94
C VAL A 30 -13.98 31.69 -22.69
N LEU A 31 -13.96 30.51 -22.06
CA LEU A 31 -13.10 30.23 -20.91
C LEU A 31 -11.62 30.44 -21.24
N ASP A 32 -11.16 30.01 -22.42
CA ASP A 32 -9.77 30.25 -22.85
C ASP A 32 -9.42 31.75 -22.97
N ARG A 33 -10.37 32.59 -23.38
CA ARG A 33 -10.17 34.04 -23.45
C ARG A 33 -10.12 34.65 -22.06
N GLU A 34 -11.00 34.23 -21.15
CA GLU A 34 -11.01 34.69 -19.75
C GLU A 34 -9.74 34.29 -19.00
N MET A 35 -9.29 33.04 -19.14
CA MET A 35 -8.03 32.59 -18.53
C MET A 35 -6.83 33.39 -19.05
N ARG A 36 -6.80 33.73 -20.34
CA ARG A 36 -5.75 34.58 -20.92
C ARG A 36 -5.81 36.01 -20.40
N GLN A 37 -7.01 36.55 -20.17
CA GLN A 37 -7.17 37.87 -19.58
C GLN A 37 -6.69 37.88 -18.13
N LEU A 38 -7.08 36.88 -17.34
CA LEU A 38 -6.57 36.68 -15.98
C LEU A 38 -5.05 36.53 -15.95
N ASP A 39 -4.45 35.82 -16.91
CA ASP A 39 -2.99 35.72 -17.03
C ASP A 39 -2.33 37.07 -17.28
N VAL A 40 -2.90 37.90 -18.15
CA VAL A 40 -2.37 39.24 -18.42
C VAL A 40 -2.47 40.15 -17.19
N GLU A 41 -3.61 40.12 -16.49
CA GLU A 41 -3.85 40.90 -15.26
C GLU A 41 -2.95 40.43 -14.11
N THR A 42 -2.85 39.11 -13.90
CA THR A 42 -1.98 38.49 -12.89
C THR A 42 -0.51 38.83 -13.16
N ASN A 43 -0.07 38.82 -14.41
CA ASN A 43 1.32 39.18 -14.74
C ASN A 43 1.61 40.67 -14.51
N LYS A 44 0.65 41.56 -14.74
CA LYS A 44 0.78 42.99 -14.37
C LYS A 44 0.86 43.16 -12.86
N ALA A 45 0.00 42.47 -12.11
CA ALA A 45 0.02 42.48 -10.64
C ALA A 45 1.35 41.93 -10.08
N ARG A 46 1.90 40.85 -10.66
CA ARG A 46 3.23 40.33 -10.31
C ARG A 46 4.35 41.35 -10.54
N GLN A 47 4.27 42.15 -11.60
CA GLN A 47 5.25 43.21 -11.86
C GLN A 47 5.16 44.35 -10.85
N THR A 48 3.95 44.76 -10.46
CA THR A 48 3.76 45.81 -9.44
C THR A 48 4.16 45.32 -8.04
N VAL A 49 3.87 44.06 -7.67
CA VAL A 49 4.39 43.42 -6.44
C VAL A 49 5.92 43.52 -6.39
N LYS A 50 6.61 43.19 -7.49
CA LYS A 50 8.08 43.32 -7.58
C LYS A 50 8.57 44.77 -7.44
N GLN A 51 7.81 45.76 -7.91
CA GLN A 51 8.18 47.18 -7.78
C GLN A 51 8.00 47.69 -6.35
N HIS A 52 6.89 47.36 -5.68
CA HIS A 52 6.66 47.72 -4.28
C HIS A 52 7.66 47.01 -3.35
N ALA A 53 7.96 45.73 -3.62
CA ALA A 53 8.98 44.98 -2.90
C ALA A 53 10.37 45.63 -3.00
N LYS A 54 10.78 46.10 -4.19
CA LYS A 54 12.06 46.82 -4.38
C LYS A 54 12.12 48.16 -3.65
N ARG A 55 10.97 48.77 -3.35
CA ARG A 55 10.85 50.04 -2.62
C ARG A 55 10.71 49.85 -1.10
N GLY A 56 10.68 48.60 -0.61
CA GLY A 56 10.49 48.29 0.81
C GLY A 56 9.04 48.48 1.29
N ASP A 57 8.08 48.64 0.38
CA ASP A 57 6.66 48.83 0.70
C ASP A 57 5.95 47.47 0.84
N VAL A 58 6.14 46.85 2.01
CA VAL A 58 5.67 45.49 2.32
C VAL A 58 4.14 45.41 2.33
N LYS A 59 3.47 46.46 2.82
CA LYS A 59 2.01 46.48 2.96
C LYS A 59 1.32 46.48 1.59
N SER A 60 1.75 47.34 0.67
CA SER A 60 1.20 47.35 -0.70
C SER A 60 1.59 46.09 -1.48
N ALA A 61 2.78 45.53 -1.25
CA ALA A 61 3.20 44.28 -1.87
C ALA A 61 2.32 43.09 -1.43
N ARG A 62 1.97 42.99 -0.14
CA ARG A 62 1.11 41.92 0.39
C ARG A 62 -0.32 42.00 -0.13
N ILE A 63 -0.89 43.21 -0.24
CA ILE A 63 -2.23 43.42 -0.82
C ILE A 63 -2.28 42.94 -2.28
N LEU A 64 -1.30 43.35 -3.09
CA LEU A 64 -1.23 42.94 -4.49
C LEU A 64 -0.89 41.44 -4.66
N ALA A 65 -0.16 40.83 -3.70
CA ALA A 65 0.09 39.40 -3.69
C ALA A 65 -1.17 38.59 -3.37
N ARG A 66 -2.07 39.07 -2.49
CA ARG A 66 -3.42 38.50 -2.29
C ARG A 66 -4.23 38.50 -3.57
N GLU A 67 -4.19 39.58 -4.33
CA GLU A 67 -4.86 39.67 -5.63
C GLU A 67 -4.29 38.64 -6.62
N VAL A 68 -2.97 38.45 -6.67
CA VAL A 68 -2.31 37.43 -7.51
C VAL A 68 -2.76 36.01 -7.14
N VAL A 69 -2.87 35.68 -5.85
CA VAL A 69 -3.35 34.37 -5.37
C VAL A 69 -4.82 34.17 -5.74
N ARG A 70 -5.67 35.18 -5.53
CA ARG A 70 -7.10 35.12 -5.88
C ARG A 70 -7.30 34.90 -7.39
N SER A 71 -6.57 35.62 -8.23
CA SER A 71 -6.63 35.44 -9.68
C SER A 71 -6.12 34.07 -10.13
N ALA A 72 -5.12 33.50 -9.45
CA ALA A 72 -4.64 32.13 -9.71
C ALA A 72 -5.71 31.08 -9.36
N LYS A 73 -6.29 31.14 -8.15
CA LYS A 73 -7.40 30.25 -7.75
C LYS A 73 -8.60 30.37 -8.69
N GLN A 74 -8.94 31.58 -9.13
CA GLN A 74 -10.00 31.80 -10.12
C GLN A 74 -9.70 31.15 -11.47
N LYS A 75 -8.45 31.23 -11.95
CA LYS A 75 -8.01 30.55 -13.18
C LYS A 75 -8.09 29.03 -13.07
N ASP A 76 -7.71 28.47 -11.93
CA ASP A 76 -7.81 27.03 -11.69
C ASP A 76 -9.26 26.55 -11.70
N LYS A 77 -10.19 27.29 -11.09
CA LYS A 77 -11.64 27.04 -11.21
C LYS A 77 -12.11 27.03 -12.68
N LEU A 78 -11.67 27.98 -13.50
CA LEU A 78 -12.02 28.01 -14.93
C LEU A 78 -11.38 26.85 -15.72
N SER A 79 -10.17 26.45 -15.38
CA SER A 79 -9.45 25.32 -16.01
C SER A 79 -10.16 23.97 -15.74
N VAL A 80 -10.57 23.72 -14.50
CA VAL A 80 -11.37 22.55 -14.11
C VAL A 80 -12.70 22.54 -14.87
N SER A 81 -13.34 23.70 -15.00
CA SER A 81 -14.61 23.84 -15.74
C SER A 81 -14.45 23.52 -17.22
N LYS A 82 -13.35 23.94 -17.84
CA LYS A 82 -13.01 23.58 -19.22
C LYS A 82 -12.79 22.08 -19.40
N ALA A 83 -12.10 21.43 -18.47
CA ALA A 83 -11.91 19.99 -18.50
C ALA A 83 -13.25 19.23 -18.44
N ARG A 84 -14.19 19.70 -17.62
CA ARG A 84 -15.56 19.16 -17.54
C ARG A 84 -16.32 19.31 -18.87
N LEU A 85 -16.23 20.45 -19.57
CA LEU A 85 -16.79 20.61 -20.93
C LEU A 85 -16.21 19.60 -21.93
N GLY A 86 -14.90 19.32 -21.85
CA GLY A 86 -14.22 18.31 -22.66
C GLY A 86 -14.71 16.88 -22.38
N SER A 87 -14.99 16.57 -21.12
CA SER A 87 -15.57 15.29 -20.70
C SER A 87 -16.97 15.07 -21.28
N ILE A 88 -17.85 16.08 -21.18
CA ILE A 88 -19.19 16.05 -21.80
C ILE A 88 -19.08 15.82 -23.32
N SER A 89 -18.14 16.51 -24.00
CA SER A 89 -17.91 16.33 -25.44
C SER A 89 -17.51 14.89 -25.82
N THR A 90 -16.69 14.26 -24.98
CA THR A 90 -16.25 12.87 -25.14
C THR A 90 -17.40 11.89 -24.94
N GLN A 91 -18.19 12.07 -23.89
CA GLN A 91 -19.38 11.26 -23.62
C GLN A 91 -20.44 11.39 -24.72
N LEU A 92 -20.63 12.58 -25.28
CA LEU A 92 -21.51 12.77 -26.44
C LEU A 92 -21.01 12.02 -27.70
N THR A 93 -19.69 11.90 -27.88
CA THR A 93 -19.10 11.11 -28.96
C THR A 93 -19.41 9.63 -28.77
N GLN A 94 -19.33 9.13 -27.53
CA GLN A 94 -19.69 7.76 -27.18
C GLN A 94 -21.19 7.50 -27.39
N GLN A 95 -22.06 8.44 -27.01
CA GLN A 95 -23.50 8.34 -27.26
C GLN A 95 -23.85 8.33 -28.75
N LEU A 96 -23.12 9.08 -29.58
CA LEU A 96 -23.26 9.03 -31.04
C LEU A 96 -22.87 7.66 -31.61
N ALA A 97 -21.77 7.08 -31.11
CA ALA A 97 -21.35 5.73 -31.52
C ALA A 97 -22.41 4.69 -31.12
N MET A 98 -22.99 4.81 -29.93
CA MET A 98 -24.07 3.94 -29.47
C MET A 98 -25.33 4.10 -30.33
N ALA A 99 -25.76 5.33 -30.62
CA ALA A 99 -26.94 5.59 -31.45
C ALA A 99 -26.82 5.06 -32.89
N LYS A 100 -25.60 4.94 -33.43
CA LYS A 100 -25.37 4.27 -34.73
C LYS A 100 -25.60 2.77 -34.69
N VAL A 101 -25.43 2.15 -33.52
CA VAL A 101 -25.61 0.72 -33.30
C VAL A 101 -27.05 0.40 -32.87
N THR A 102 -27.64 1.21 -32.00
CA THR A 102 -28.95 0.97 -31.39
C THR A 102 -30.10 1.74 -32.05
N GLY A 103 -29.80 2.70 -32.92
CA GLY A 103 -30.79 3.55 -33.60
C GLY A 103 -31.35 4.70 -32.74
N SER A 104 -30.97 4.79 -31.46
CA SER A 104 -31.46 5.82 -30.53
C SER A 104 -30.39 6.27 -29.53
N LEU A 105 -30.49 7.51 -29.06
CA LEU A 105 -29.63 8.04 -28.00
C LEU A 105 -30.11 7.49 -26.64
N GLN A 106 -29.18 7.11 -25.76
CA GLN A 106 -29.49 6.58 -24.44
C GLN A 106 -29.30 7.65 -23.35
N LYS A 107 -29.99 7.47 -22.22
CA LYS A 107 -29.83 8.31 -21.04
C LYS A 107 -28.41 8.19 -20.48
N SER A 108 -27.81 9.31 -20.08
CA SER A 108 -26.49 9.34 -19.44
C SER A 108 -26.52 10.16 -18.14
N THR A 109 -26.39 9.45 -17.02
CA THR A 109 -26.29 10.05 -15.68
C THR A 109 -24.99 10.83 -15.51
N GLU A 110 -23.92 10.45 -16.21
CA GLU A 110 -22.64 11.18 -16.17
C GLU A 110 -22.72 12.54 -16.88
N ILE A 111 -23.38 12.62 -18.04
CA ILE A 111 -23.60 13.89 -18.75
C ILE A 111 -24.39 14.84 -17.84
N MET A 112 -25.40 14.32 -17.13
CA MET A 112 -26.23 15.09 -16.20
C MET A 112 -25.42 15.67 -15.03
N LYS A 113 -24.59 14.83 -14.35
CA LYS A 113 -23.74 15.29 -13.25
C LYS A 113 -22.74 16.36 -13.67
N LEU A 114 -22.11 16.18 -14.84
CA LEU A 114 -21.15 17.15 -15.37
C LEU A 114 -21.84 18.44 -15.80
N SER A 115 -23.05 18.36 -16.37
CA SER A 115 -23.81 19.54 -16.80
C SER A 115 -24.28 20.39 -15.62
N ASN A 116 -24.82 19.76 -14.56
CA ASN A 116 -25.32 20.46 -13.36
C ASN A 116 -24.22 21.28 -12.66
N ASN A 117 -23.00 20.75 -12.61
CA ASN A 117 -21.86 21.47 -12.03
C ASN A 117 -21.42 22.68 -12.86
N LEU A 118 -21.64 22.66 -14.18
CA LEU A 118 -21.30 23.78 -15.06
C LEU A 118 -22.38 24.85 -15.11
N VAL A 119 -23.64 24.49 -14.82
CA VAL A 119 -24.74 25.46 -14.67
C VAL A 119 -24.51 26.42 -13.52
N LYS A 120 -23.76 26.00 -12.49
CA LYS A 120 -23.39 26.82 -11.32
C LYS A 120 -22.39 27.95 -11.63
N LEU A 121 -21.74 27.93 -12.78
CA LEU A 121 -20.76 28.96 -13.16
C LEU A 121 -21.48 30.11 -13.87
N PRO A 122 -21.43 31.36 -13.34
CA PRO A 122 -22.16 32.47 -13.94
C PRO A 122 -21.93 32.62 -15.45
N GLN A 123 -20.68 32.47 -15.89
CA GLN A 123 -20.25 32.63 -17.29
C GLN A 123 -20.80 31.53 -18.23
N LEU A 124 -21.05 30.33 -17.71
CA LEU A 124 -21.53 29.18 -18.50
C LEU A 124 -23.01 28.85 -18.24
N SER A 125 -23.61 29.45 -17.21
CA SER A 125 -24.90 29.06 -16.67
C SER A 125 -26.02 29.09 -17.70
N GLN A 126 -26.03 30.10 -18.58
CA GLN A 126 -27.05 30.24 -19.61
C GLN A 126 -26.87 29.21 -20.73
N ALA A 127 -25.65 29.09 -21.27
CA ALA A 127 -25.33 28.16 -22.34
C ALA A 127 -25.56 26.70 -21.91
N MET A 128 -25.17 26.35 -20.67
CA MET A 128 -25.34 25.00 -20.12
C MET A 128 -26.80 24.69 -19.78
N ARG A 129 -27.61 25.66 -19.35
CA ARG A 129 -29.06 25.49 -19.19
C ARG A 129 -29.73 25.19 -20.53
N GLU A 130 -29.39 25.92 -21.59
CA GLU A 130 -29.92 25.65 -22.93
C GLU A 130 -29.52 24.26 -23.45
N ILE A 131 -28.23 23.90 -23.32
CA ILE A 131 -27.72 22.59 -23.74
C ILE A 131 -28.41 21.47 -22.95
N SER A 132 -28.57 21.64 -21.63
CA SER A 132 -29.24 20.66 -20.76
C SER A 132 -30.71 20.48 -21.15
N MET A 133 -31.45 21.57 -21.38
CA MET A 133 -32.84 21.49 -21.83
C MET A 133 -32.97 20.76 -23.18
N GLU A 134 -32.06 21.01 -24.12
CA GLU A 134 -32.07 20.33 -25.43
C GLU A 134 -31.71 18.83 -25.32
N MET A 135 -30.84 18.45 -24.38
CA MET A 135 -30.47 17.06 -24.08
C MET A 135 -31.58 16.32 -23.34
N THR A 136 -32.30 16.98 -22.41
CA THR A 136 -33.49 16.42 -21.76
C THR A 136 -34.60 16.16 -22.78
N LYS A 137 -34.87 17.12 -23.67
CA LYS A 137 -35.79 16.92 -24.82
C LYS A 137 -35.33 15.83 -25.79
N ALA A 138 -34.06 15.45 -25.77
CA ALA A 138 -33.51 14.35 -26.58
C ALA A 138 -33.64 12.97 -25.94
N GLY A 139 -34.08 12.90 -24.67
CA GLY A 139 -34.08 11.67 -23.90
C GLY A 139 -32.68 11.24 -23.41
N ILE A 140 -31.69 12.15 -23.44
CA ILE A 140 -30.32 11.89 -22.97
C ILE A 140 -30.16 12.23 -21.48
N MET A 141 -30.92 13.22 -21.00
CA MET A 141 -30.95 13.65 -19.60
C MET A 141 -32.37 13.52 -19.04
N GLU A 142 -32.50 13.25 -17.75
CA GLU A 142 -33.78 13.31 -17.04
C GLU A 142 -34.16 14.76 -16.69
N GLU A 143 -35.41 14.99 -16.28
CA GLU A 143 -35.85 16.33 -15.86
C GLU A 143 -34.98 16.85 -14.71
N MET A 144 -34.63 18.13 -14.78
CA MET A 144 -33.85 18.78 -13.74
C MET A 144 -34.70 18.88 -12.46
N MET A 145 -34.21 18.31 -11.35
CA MET A 145 -34.78 18.60 -10.03
C MET A 145 -34.43 20.05 -9.65
N ASP A 146 -35.44 20.81 -9.25
CA ASP A 146 -35.37 22.23 -8.91
C ASP A 146 -34.98 22.46 -7.44
N ASP A 147 -34.00 21.70 -6.95
CA ASP A 147 -33.44 21.89 -5.60
C ASP A 147 -32.14 22.68 -5.70
N THR A 148 -32.27 23.96 -5.99
CA THR A 148 -31.18 24.93 -5.85
C THR A 148 -31.21 25.47 -4.42
N LEU A 149 -30.69 24.71 -3.47
CA LEU A 149 -30.20 25.29 -2.22
C LEU A 149 -28.94 26.08 -2.58
N ILE A 150 -29.10 27.41 -2.68
CA ILE A 150 -27.99 28.36 -2.69
C ILE A 150 -27.38 28.29 -1.29
N LEU A 151 -26.37 27.44 -1.13
CA LEU A 151 -25.37 27.66 -0.10
C LEU A 151 -24.31 28.53 -0.75
N ASP A 152 -24.26 29.79 -0.33
CA ASP A 152 -23.22 30.73 -0.70
C ASP A 152 -21.87 30.15 -0.23
N GLU A 153 -21.13 29.49 -1.12
CA GLU A 153 -19.71 29.20 -0.95
C GLU A 153 -18.91 30.51 -1.15
N ASP A 154 -19.12 31.49 -0.27
CA ASP A 154 -18.36 32.73 -0.25
C ASP A 154 -18.03 33.14 1.20
N GLU A 155 -17.62 32.20 2.07
CA GLU A 155 -17.04 32.56 3.39
C GLU A 155 -15.76 31.79 3.79
N GLU A 156 -15.17 30.96 2.93
CA GLU A 156 -13.98 30.15 3.30
C GLU A 156 -12.67 30.55 2.57
N ILE A 157 -12.57 31.78 2.05
CA ILE A 157 -11.42 32.20 1.21
C ILE A 157 -10.38 33.06 1.95
N GLU A 158 -10.66 33.58 3.15
CA GLU A 158 -9.70 34.52 3.79
C GLU A 158 -8.56 33.85 4.57
N GLU A 159 -8.77 32.72 5.26
CA GLU A 159 -7.71 32.12 6.09
C GLU A 159 -6.68 31.29 5.31
N GLU A 160 -7.10 30.59 4.25
CA GLU A 160 -6.20 29.79 3.41
C GLU A 160 -5.32 30.64 2.48
N ALA A 161 -5.62 31.93 2.33
CA ALA A 161 -4.93 32.83 1.41
C ALA A 161 -3.57 33.32 1.94
N ASP A 162 -3.43 33.54 3.25
CA ASP A 162 -2.23 34.22 3.79
C ASP A 162 -0.95 33.38 3.70
N GLY A 163 -1.05 32.05 3.86
CA GLY A 163 0.08 31.13 3.65
C GLY A 163 0.51 31.03 2.17
N GLU A 164 -0.42 31.19 1.23
CA GLU A 164 -0.11 31.23 -0.21
C GLU A 164 0.44 32.59 -0.64
N VAL A 165 -0.01 33.67 -0.02
CA VAL A 165 0.50 35.03 -0.23
C VAL A 165 1.97 35.13 0.16
N ASP A 166 2.36 34.55 1.29
CA ASP A 166 3.74 34.55 1.75
C ASP A 166 4.65 33.73 0.81
N LYS A 167 4.16 32.61 0.25
CA LYS A 167 4.87 31.86 -0.80
C LYS A 167 5.06 32.69 -2.06
N VAL A 168 4.01 33.36 -2.53
CA VAL A 168 4.06 34.22 -3.73
C VAL A 168 5.00 35.41 -3.52
N LEU A 169 4.99 36.03 -2.34
CA LEU A 169 5.93 37.08 -1.98
C LEU A 169 7.37 36.56 -1.94
N PHE A 170 7.60 35.38 -1.36
CA PHE A 170 8.90 34.75 -1.31
C PHE A 170 9.47 34.47 -2.72
N GLU A 171 8.66 33.88 -3.60
CA GLU A 171 9.02 33.57 -4.99
C GLU A 171 9.28 34.82 -5.85
N LEU A 172 8.49 35.88 -5.68
CA LEU A 172 8.63 37.09 -6.50
C LEU A 172 9.79 37.99 -6.05
N THR A 173 10.31 37.79 -4.84
CA THR A 173 11.29 38.68 -4.20
C THR A 173 12.63 38.01 -3.89
N ASP A 174 12.84 36.77 -4.34
CA ASP A 174 14.03 35.94 -4.04
C ASP A 174 14.34 35.89 -2.53
N GLY A 175 13.29 35.78 -1.70
CA GLY A 175 13.42 35.67 -0.24
C GLY A 175 13.85 36.95 0.49
N LYS A 176 13.98 38.10 -0.18
CA LYS A 176 14.43 39.36 0.45
C LYS A 176 13.45 39.99 1.44
N LEU A 177 12.18 39.58 1.42
CA LEU A 177 11.13 40.12 2.29
C LEU A 177 10.54 39.11 3.28
N GLY A 178 10.78 37.81 3.09
CA GLY A 178 10.24 36.73 3.95
C GLY A 178 10.85 36.64 5.35
N GLN A 179 11.62 37.64 5.79
CA GLN A 179 12.26 37.68 7.11
C GLN A 179 11.86 38.91 7.96
N ILE A 180 10.95 39.77 7.48
CA ILE A 180 10.56 40.98 8.20
C ILE A 180 9.04 41.03 8.37
N GLY A 181 8.57 40.71 9.58
CA GLY A 181 7.26 41.15 10.05
C GLY A 181 6.40 40.11 10.75
N THR A 182 6.78 39.69 11.96
CA THR A 182 5.79 39.43 13.02
C THR A 182 5.13 40.75 13.37
N VAL A 183 3.84 40.91 13.07
CA VAL A 183 3.03 41.98 13.65
C VAL A 183 2.29 41.37 14.83
N GLU A 184 2.43 42.00 15.99
CA GLU A 184 1.76 41.66 17.26
C GLU A 184 0.27 41.44 17.04
N THR A 185 -0.19 40.21 17.24
CA THR A 185 -1.60 39.86 17.33
C THR A 185 -2.13 40.30 18.70
N GLN A 186 -3.33 40.89 18.69
CA GLN A 186 -4.15 41.07 19.89
C GLN A 186 -4.31 39.72 20.63
N PRO A 187 -4.52 39.72 21.95
CA PRO A 187 -4.69 38.47 22.68
C PRO A 187 -5.81 37.63 22.04
N PRO A 188 -5.60 36.30 21.90
CA PRO A 188 -6.50 35.43 21.16
C PRO A 188 -7.90 35.50 21.76
N THR A 189 -8.90 35.53 20.88
CA THR A 189 -10.28 35.41 21.31
C THR A 189 -10.54 33.99 21.81
N LEU A 190 -11.59 33.80 22.61
CA LEU A 190 -11.95 32.48 23.15
C LEU A 190 -12.23 31.45 22.03
N GLN A 191 -12.53 31.92 20.82
CA GLN A 191 -12.75 31.11 19.63
C GLN A 191 -11.43 30.62 19.03
N ASP A 192 -10.43 31.50 18.88
CA ASP A 192 -9.10 31.15 18.39
C ASP A 192 -8.42 30.09 19.28
N GLN A 193 -8.65 30.14 20.59
CA GLN A 193 -8.13 29.14 21.53
C GLN A 193 -8.84 27.79 21.40
N LEU A 194 -10.12 27.76 21.02
CA LEU A 194 -10.88 26.53 20.83
C LEU A 194 -10.49 25.85 19.52
N ASP A 195 -10.24 26.64 18.47
CA ASP A 195 -9.85 26.15 17.14
C ASP A 195 -8.38 25.69 17.12
N ASP A 196 -7.46 26.39 17.80
CA ASP A 196 -6.08 25.92 18.02
C ASP A 196 -6.06 24.64 18.88
N GLU A 197 -6.90 24.54 19.92
CA GLU A 197 -7.03 23.31 20.71
C GLU A 197 -7.65 22.16 19.89
N GLU A 198 -8.53 22.44 18.94
CA GLU A 198 -9.15 21.44 18.06
C GLU A 198 -8.16 20.97 16.98
N ALA A 199 -7.41 21.89 16.36
CA ALA A 199 -6.33 21.59 15.43
C ALA A 199 -5.17 20.84 16.11
N ASP A 200 -4.79 21.22 17.33
CA ASP A 200 -3.80 20.49 18.12
C ASP A 200 -4.34 19.12 18.55
N ARG A 201 -5.63 18.98 18.89
CA ARG A 201 -6.26 17.67 19.15
C ARG A 201 -6.30 16.80 17.90
N GLU A 202 -6.56 17.36 16.72
CA GLU A 202 -6.51 16.62 15.45
C GLU A 202 -5.09 16.21 15.09
N MET A 203 -4.11 17.13 15.18
CA MET A 203 -2.70 16.84 14.97
C MET A 203 -2.14 15.84 15.98
N GLU A 204 -2.59 15.89 17.22
CA GLU A 204 -2.26 14.92 18.26
C GLU A 204 -2.91 13.57 17.97
N LYS A 205 -4.15 13.54 17.48
CA LYS A 205 -4.82 12.32 16.99
C LYS A 205 -4.11 11.73 15.76
N TYR A 206 -3.65 12.56 14.82
CA TYR A 206 -2.82 12.13 13.69
C TYR A 206 -1.47 11.60 14.18
N ARG A 207 -0.82 12.28 15.12
CA ARG A 207 0.42 11.82 15.77
C ARG A 207 0.21 10.52 16.54
N GLU A 208 -0.91 10.33 17.22
CA GLU A 208 -1.27 9.10 17.92
C GLU A 208 -1.57 7.96 16.95
N GLN A 209 -2.20 8.24 15.80
CA GLN A 209 -2.40 7.26 14.74
C GLN A 209 -1.06 6.86 14.08
N LEU A 210 -0.19 7.83 13.77
CA LEU A 210 1.16 7.59 13.27
C LEU A 210 2.02 6.84 14.29
N ASN A 211 1.98 7.26 15.55
CA ASN A 211 2.68 6.59 16.63
C ASN A 211 2.09 5.19 16.87
N GLY A 212 0.78 4.98 16.79
CA GLY A 212 0.17 3.66 16.90
C GLY A 212 0.58 2.70 15.78
N LEU A 213 0.87 3.24 14.59
CA LEU A 213 1.43 2.49 13.45
C LEU A 213 2.95 2.25 13.60
N LEU A 214 3.69 3.17 14.20
CA LEU A 214 5.15 3.11 14.39
C LEU A 214 5.58 2.40 15.69
N SER A 215 4.72 2.35 16.72
CA SER A 215 5.03 1.88 18.07
C SER A 215 4.56 0.45 18.33
N GLY A 216 4.97 -0.47 17.45
CA GLY A 216 5.23 -1.83 17.87
C GLY A 216 6.38 -1.87 18.89
N VAL A 217 6.10 -1.45 20.13
CA VAL A 217 6.95 -1.42 21.33
C VAL A 217 8.07 -0.36 21.32
N TYR A 218 7.81 0.80 21.95
CA TYR A 218 8.86 1.65 22.55
C TYR A 218 8.40 2.16 23.92
N LEU A 219 9.12 1.78 24.98
CA LEU A 219 9.06 2.44 26.29
C LEU A 219 9.82 3.77 26.18
N ILE A 220 9.14 4.89 26.42
CA ILE A 220 9.77 6.21 26.42
C ILE A 220 10.53 6.40 27.75
N THR A 221 11.85 6.19 27.73
CA THR A 221 12.74 6.57 28.83
C THR A 221 13.12 8.04 28.68
N GLN A 222 12.72 8.91 29.62
CA GLN A 222 12.99 10.36 29.54
C GLN A 222 14.21 10.85 30.33
N GLY A 223 14.95 9.97 31.01
CA GLY A 223 16.21 10.37 31.66
C GLY A 223 16.92 9.24 32.37
N THR A 224 18.25 9.32 32.38
CA THR A 224 19.12 8.53 33.25
C THR A 224 19.92 9.50 34.11
N GLY A 225 19.83 9.35 35.43
CA GLY A 225 20.57 10.13 36.40
C GLY A 225 21.23 9.21 37.43
N CYS A 226 22.45 9.55 37.87
CA CYS A 226 23.16 8.81 38.89
C CYS A 226 23.31 9.68 40.14
N LEU A 227 22.56 9.36 41.19
CA LEU A 227 22.75 9.90 42.54
C LEU A 227 23.23 8.75 43.43
N ASN A 228 24.30 8.96 44.19
CA ASN A 228 24.86 7.98 45.14
C ASN A 228 25.11 6.57 44.57
N GLY A 229 25.52 6.46 43.30
CA GLY A 229 25.89 5.19 42.68
C GLY A 229 24.72 4.27 42.29
N ALA A 230 23.48 4.75 42.37
CA ALA A 230 22.30 4.05 41.87
C ALA A 230 21.81 4.69 40.56
N LEU A 231 21.45 3.85 39.58
CA LEU A 231 20.85 4.28 38.31
C LEU A 231 19.35 4.54 38.53
N HIS A 232 18.90 5.77 38.38
CA HIS A 232 17.48 6.12 38.40
C HIS A 232 16.92 6.15 36.98
N VAL A 233 15.84 5.39 36.74
CA VAL A 233 15.04 5.41 35.50
C VAL A 233 13.62 5.83 35.85
N THR A 234 13.15 6.92 35.27
CA THR A 234 11.78 7.42 35.43
C THR A 234 10.97 7.09 34.18
N ILE A 235 9.81 6.44 34.37
CA ILE A 235 8.89 6.06 33.29
C ILE A 235 7.59 6.85 33.47
N ARG A 236 7.12 7.50 32.41
CA ARG A 236 5.83 8.20 32.38
C ARG A 236 4.81 7.35 31.63
N LEU A 237 3.63 7.14 32.21
CA LEU A 237 2.51 6.45 31.55
C LEU A 237 1.72 7.44 30.66
N PRO A 238 1.16 6.99 29.52
CA PRO A 238 0.24 7.80 28.73
C PRO A 238 -1.03 8.15 29.51
N PRO A 239 -1.75 9.24 29.16
CA PRO A 239 -3.05 9.57 29.75
C PRO A 239 -4.05 8.42 29.55
N GLY A 240 -4.80 8.05 30.59
CA GLY A 240 -5.87 7.04 30.52
C GLY A 240 -5.48 5.59 30.85
N VAL A 241 -4.23 5.32 31.24
CA VAL A 241 -3.80 3.99 31.70
C VAL A 241 -4.00 3.86 33.22
N ASP A 242 -4.87 2.95 33.64
CA ASP A 242 -5.17 2.71 35.04
C ASP A 242 -3.98 2.05 35.76
N SER A 243 -3.54 2.64 36.86
CA SER A 243 -2.30 2.30 37.59
C SER A 243 -2.26 0.85 38.12
N GLY A 244 -3.42 0.21 38.25
CA GLY A 244 -3.55 -1.19 38.69
C GLY A 244 -3.20 -2.23 37.61
N LEU A 245 -3.28 -1.89 36.31
CA LEU A 245 -3.04 -2.87 35.23
C LEU A 245 -1.54 -3.03 34.91
N PHE A 246 -0.71 -2.05 35.26
CA PHE A 246 0.72 -2.04 34.95
C PHE A 246 1.54 -2.98 35.84
N LEU A 247 1.01 -3.41 36.98
CA LEU A 247 1.72 -4.24 37.97
C LEU A 247 1.73 -5.75 37.66
N VAL A 248 1.09 -6.21 36.58
CA VAL A 248 0.89 -7.65 36.31
C VAL A 248 1.92 -8.23 35.32
N LEU A 249 2.78 -7.41 34.70
CA LEU A 249 3.71 -7.87 33.64
C LEU A 249 5.19 -8.00 34.04
N PHE A 250 5.56 -7.81 35.31
CA PHE A 250 6.93 -8.03 35.77
C PHE A 250 6.99 -9.10 36.86
N VAL A 251 7.30 -10.34 36.46
CA VAL A 251 7.74 -11.40 37.37
C VAL A 251 9.10 -10.96 37.97
N PRO A 252 9.30 -11.05 39.30
CA PRO A 252 10.50 -10.49 39.93
C PRO A 252 11.74 -11.32 39.57
N TYR A 253 12.64 -10.74 38.79
CA TYR A 253 14.03 -11.19 38.72
C TYR A 253 14.75 -10.77 40.01
N PRO A 254 15.58 -11.64 40.63
CA PRO A 254 16.30 -11.28 41.84
C PRO A 254 17.33 -10.18 41.55
N GLY A 255 17.16 -9.01 42.20
CA GLY A 255 18.09 -7.86 42.09
C GLY A 255 17.46 -6.48 41.90
N PHE A 256 16.13 -6.37 41.78
CA PHE A 256 15.41 -5.10 41.57
C PHE A 256 14.54 -4.73 42.77
N SER A 257 14.66 -3.48 43.24
CA SER A 257 13.82 -2.90 44.30
C SER A 257 12.92 -1.82 43.69
N PHE A 258 11.61 -1.90 43.95
CA PHE A 258 10.62 -0.93 43.48
C PHE A 258 10.09 -0.10 44.65
N SER A 259 10.01 1.22 44.49
CA SER A 259 9.40 2.14 45.46
C SER A 259 8.36 3.04 44.80
N TYR A 260 7.22 3.20 45.46
CA TYR A 260 6.08 4.00 45.01
C TYR A 260 6.01 5.30 45.83
N ASP A 261 6.02 6.46 45.17
CA ASP A 261 5.92 7.77 45.82
C ASP A 261 4.63 8.48 45.41
N THR A 262 3.72 8.65 46.37
CA THR A 262 2.39 9.25 46.21
C THR A 262 2.40 10.78 46.33
N THR A 263 3.55 11.40 46.57
CA THR A 263 3.64 12.85 46.81
C THR A 263 3.83 13.70 45.55
N LEU A 264 4.07 13.07 44.39
CA LEU A 264 4.26 13.73 43.10
C LEU A 264 3.00 13.59 42.22
N HIS A 265 2.59 14.70 41.59
CA HIS A 265 1.52 14.70 40.58
C HIS A 265 2.08 15.05 39.19
N PRO A 266 1.97 14.17 38.18
CA PRO A 266 1.40 12.81 38.25
C PRO A 266 2.33 11.81 38.98
N PRO A 267 1.79 10.69 39.52
CA PRO A 267 2.56 9.72 40.28
C PRO A 267 3.73 9.14 39.46
N SER A 268 4.89 9.00 40.10
CA SER A 268 6.16 8.64 39.46
C SER A 268 6.69 7.31 40.01
N TYR A 269 7.22 6.44 39.14
CA TYR A 269 7.81 5.15 39.54
C TYR A 269 9.34 5.22 39.53
N THR A 270 9.98 4.71 40.58
CA THR A 270 11.44 4.66 40.71
C THR A 270 11.92 3.20 40.83
N VAL A 271 12.89 2.82 39.99
CA VAL A 271 13.57 1.52 40.04
C VAL A 271 15.00 1.73 40.50
N MET A 272 15.43 1.05 41.57
CA MET A 272 16.81 1.10 42.07
C MET A 272 17.60 -0.14 41.64
N LEU A 273 18.83 0.09 41.16
CA LEU A 273 19.79 -0.95 40.77
C LEU A 273 20.97 -0.92 41.74
N VAL A 274 21.16 -1.99 42.52
CA VAL A 274 22.27 -2.09 43.50
C VAL A 274 23.45 -2.80 42.83
N SER A 275 24.51 -2.07 42.48
CA SER A 275 25.75 -2.69 41.96
C SER A 275 26.76 -2.93 43.10
N ARG A 276 27.35 -4.13 43.13
CA ARG A 276 28.53 -4.43 43.95
C ARG A 276 29.79 -4.05 43.17
N SER A 277 30.58 -3.19 43.81
CA SER A 277 31.94 -2.71 43.54
C SER A 277 32.80 -3.42 42.49
N PHE A 278 33.39 -2.62 41.58
CA PHE A 278 34.77 -2.81 41.10
C PHE A 278 35.47 -1.45 41.00
N ALA A 279 36.69 -1.38 41.57
CA ALA A 279 37.48 -0.18 41.73
C ALA A 279 38.46 0.04 40.55
N GLY A 280 38.61 1.31 40.17
CA GLY A 280 39.87 1.94 39.76
C GLY A 280 40.49 1.62 38.39
N VAL A 281 40.63 2.64 37.53
CA VAL A 281 41.92 3.18 37.02
C VAL A 281 41.65 4.37 36.09
N ALA A 282 42.59 5.31 36.11
CA ALA A 282 42.53 6.72 35.76
C ALA A 282 42.42 7.10 34.27
N HIS A 283 42.02 8.37 34.09
CA HIS A 283 41.93 9.15 32.85
C HIS A 283 43.13 9.05 31.90
N ARG A 284 42.85 8.82 30.63
CA ARG A 284 43.67 9.31 29.50
C ARG A 284 42.74 9.81 28.39
N ALA A 285 42.93 11.07 27.99
CA ALA A 285 42.19 11.70 26.90
C ALA A 285 42.53 11.03 25.55
N VAL A 286 41.51 10.70 24.77
CA VAL A 286 41.60 10.19 23.39
C VAL A 286 40.67 11.08 22.54
N PRO A 287 41.10 11.54 21.34
CA PRO A 287 40.35 12.50 20.55
C PRO A 287 39.02 11.90 20.05
N LEU A 288 38.02 12.77 19.84
CA LEU A 288 36.73 12.41 19.23
C LEU A 288 36.95 11.73 17.87
N SER A 289 36.99 10.39 17.86
CA SER A 289 36.69 9.63 16.66
C SER A 289 35.19 9.77 16.39
N GLN A 290 34.83 10.31 15.22
CA GLN A 290 33.48 10.19 14.68
C GLN A 290 33.02 8.73 14.87
N SER A 291 32.01 8.52 15.71
CA SER A 291 31.41 7.21 15.85
C SER A 291 30.69 6.91 14.55
N LEU A 292 31.39 6.22 13.64
CA LEU A 292 30.76 5.34 12.68
C LEU A 292 29.83 4.46 13.51
N ARG A 293 28.52 4.72 13.45
CA ARG A 293 27.51 3.76 13.88
C ARG A 293 27.78 2.50 13.07
N ARG A 294 28.58 1.59 13.64
CA ARG A 294 28.70 0.22 13.17
C ARG A 294 27.31 -0.37 13.40
N TYR A 295 26.46 -0.29 12.39
CA TYR A 295 25.31 -1.16 12.27
C TYR A 295 25.89 -2.57 12.37
N ALA A 296 25.52 -3.27 13.45
CA ALA A 296 25.99 -4.60 13.72
C ALA A 296 25.87 -5.44 12.43
N SER A 297 26.91 -6.20 12.11
CA SER A 297 26.87 -7.22 11.08
C SER A 297 25.80 -8.24 11.48
N ALA A 298 24.54 -7.96 11.12
CA ALA A 298 23.42 -8.78 11.48
C ALA A 298 23.50 -10.06 10.67
N ALA A 299 23.53 -11.20 11.37
CA ALA A 299 23.25 -12.52 10.82
C ALA A 299 21.99 -12.46 9.93
N PRO A 300 21.83 -13.37 8.95
CA PRO A 300 20.67 -13.35 8.07
C PRO A 300 19.42 -13.30 8.94
N THR A 301 18.64 -12.24 8.80
CA THR A 301 17.49 -11.87 9.64
C THR A 301 16.34 -12.90 9.65
N ALA A 302 16.56 -14.09 9.09
CA ALA A 302 15.55 -15.08 8.73
C ALA A 302 16.07 -16.53 8.81
N ALA A 303 17.08 -16.84 9.63
CA ALA A 303 17.52 -18.23 9.78
C ALA A 303 16.51 -19.02 10.63
N PHE A 304 16.02 -20.16 10.12
CA PHE A 304 15.17 -21.07 10.89
C PHE A 304 15.92 -21.56 12.14
N ALA A 305 15.33 -21.34 13.31
CA ALA A 305 15.93 -21.66 14.61
C ALA A 305 15.26 -22.85 15.33
N GLY A 306 14.31 -23.53 14.66
CA GLY A 306 13.57 -24.64 15.27
C GLY A 306 14.46 -25.85 15.57
N GLN A 307 14.13 -26.56 16.65
CA GLN A 307 14.78 -27.80 17.07
C GLN A 307 13.89 -29.00 16.76
N LYS A 308 14.51 -30.17 16.58
CA LYS A 308 13.78 -31.43 16.44
C LYS A 308 13.14 -31.84 17.78
N GLY A 309 11.93 -32.37 17.72
CA GLY A 309 11.28 -33.02 18.85
C GLY A 309 11.96 -34.34 19.22
N SER A 310 11.45 -34.98 20.28
CA SER A 310 11.90 -36.30 20.74
C SER A 310 11.72 -37.42 19.69
N ASP A 311 10.85 -37.20 18.71
CA ASP A 311 10.60 -38.08 17.56
C ASP A 311 11.59 -37.86 16.39
N GLY A 312 12.53 -36.94 16.53
CA GLY A 312 13.52 -36.61 15.50
C GLY A 312 12.97 -35.76 14.34
N LYS A 313 11.76 -35.21 14.47
CA LYS A 313 11.10 -34.38 13.45
C LYS A 313 11.00 -32.92 13.89
N TYR A 314 10.93 -32.01 12.92
CA TYR A 314 10.61 -30.61 13.17
C TYR A 314 9.09 -30.44 13.20
N THR A 315 8.57 -29.73 14.20
CA THR A 315 7.16 -29.33 14.20
C THR A 315 6.97 -28.11 13.32
N VAL A 316 6.03 -28.19 12.38
CA VAL A 316 5.70 -27.10 11.46
C VAL A 316 4.21 -26.80 11.57
N THR A 317 3.86 -25.52 11.73
CA THR A 317 2.45 -25.12 11.74
C THR A 317 1.87 -25.24 10.34
N LEU A 318 0.77 -25.99 10.20
CA LEU A 318 0.01 -26.07 8.96
C LEU A 318 -1.30 -25.30 9.12
N ILE A 319 -1.56 -24.38 8.20
CA ILE A 319 -2.83 -23.67 8.10
C ILE A 319 -3.48 -24.16 6.80
N PRO A 320 -4.40 -25.15 6.83
CA PRO A 320 -4.98 -25.71 5.62
C PRO A 320 -5.69 -24.66 4.75
N GLY A 321 -6.27 -23.65 5.39
CA GLY A 321 -6.98 -22.56 4.73
C GLY A 321 -8.39 -22.95 4.29
N ASP A 322 -8.93 -22.24 3.31
CA ASP A 322 -10.31 -22.34 2.85
C ASP A 322 -10.39 -22.77 1.37
N GLY A 323 -11.60 -23.15 0.94
CA GLY A 323 -11.87 -23.55 -0.44
C GLY A 323 -11.06 -24.78 -0.85
N ILE A 324 -10.18 -24.65 -1.85
CA ILE A 324 -9.26 -25.72 -2.27
C ILE A 324 -8.13 -25.99 -1.27
N GLY A 325 -7.91 -25.11 -0.29
CA GLY A 325 -6.82 -25.19 0.67
C GLY A 325 -6.66 -26.57 1.36
N PRO A 326 -7.73 -27.15 1.92
CA PRO A 326 -7.67 -28.47 2.54
C PRO A 326 -7.20 -29.59 1.59
N GLU A 327 -7.72 -29.67 0.36
CA GLU A 327 -7.36 -30.75 -0.57
C GLU A 327 -5.92 -30.66 -1.09
N ILE A 328 -5.41 -29.44 -1.33
CA ILE A 328 -4.01 -29.26 -1.72
C ILE A 328 -3.05 -29.44 -0.53
N SER A 329 -3.49 -29.13 0.69
CA SER A 329 -2.69 -29.35 1.91
C SER A 329 -2.54 -30.86 2.19
N GLU A 330 -3.61 -31.63 2.03
CA GLU A 330 -3.56 -33.09 2.13
C GLU A 330 -2.65 -33.71 1.06
N SER A 331 -2.67 -33.17 -0.17
CA SER A 331 -1.73 -33.58 -1.22
C SER A 331 -0.27 -33.38 -0.80
N VAL A 332 0.08 -32.21 -0.24
CA VAL A 332 1.43 -31.93 0.26
C VAL A 332 1.81 -32.88 1.39
N LYS A 333 0.91 -33.13 2.37
CA LYS A 333 1.13 -34.08 3.46
C LYS A 333 1.42 -35.49 2.94
N ALA A 334 0.67 -35.96 1.95
CA ALA A 334 0.87 -37.28 1.34
C ALA A 334 2.25 -37.40 0.67
N ILE A 335 2.66 -36.37 -0.08
CA ILE A 335 3.99 -36.32 -0.74
C ILE A 335 5.11 -36.30 0.30
N TYR A 336 4.95 -35.52 1.38
CA TYR A 336 5.95 -35.43 2.46
C TYR A 336 6.11 -36.75 3.20
N SER A 337 5.00 -37.43 3.48
CA SER A 337 4.99 -38.75 4.09
C SER A 337 5.73 -39.76 3.21
N ALA A 338 5.40 -39.81 1.91
CA ALA A 338 6.06 -40.70 0.96
C ALA A 338 7.56 -40.40 0.77
N ALA A 339 7.96 -39.13 0.90
CA ALA A 339 9.35 -38.71 0.85
C ALA A 339 10.12 -38.89 2.18
N ASN A 340 9.44 -39.35 3.26
CA ASN A 340 10.00 -39.46 4.62
C ASN A 340 10.64 -38.15 5.12
N VAL A 341 9.99 -37.02 4.84
CA VAL A 341 10.46 -35.71 5.31
C VAL A 341 10.35 -35.66 6.85
N PRO A 342 11.38 -35.17 7.58
CA PRO A 342 11.39 -35.15 9.04
C PRO A 342 10.54 -33.99 9.60
N ILE A 343 9.27 -33.96 9.24
CA ILE A 343 8.30 -32.94 9.65
C ILE A 343 7.10 -33.60 10.32
N SER A 344 6.65 -32.99 11.41
CA SER A 344 5.36 -33.24 12.05
C SER A 344 4.49 -32.00 11.90
N TRP A 345 3.28 -32.16 11.39
CA TRP A 345 2.35 -31.05 11.16
C TRP A 345 1.56 -30.74 12.44
N GLU A 346 1.55 -29.47 12.83
CA GLU A 346 0.67 -28.90 13.85
C GLU A 346 -0.42 -28.09 13.13
N GLU A 347 -1.58 -28.71 12.90
CA GLU A 347 -2.67 -28.07 12.16
C GLU A 347 -3.43 -27.08 13.02
N VAL A 348 -3.56 -25.84 12.52
CA VAL A 348 -4.31 -24.77 13.18
C VAL A 348 -5.22 -24.05 12.19
N SER A 349 -6.35 -23.56 12.68
CA SER A 349 -7.22 -22.68 11.91
C SER A 349 -6.91 -21.22 12.22
N VAL A 350 -6.89 -20.41 11.16
CA VAL A 350 -6.83 -18.94 11.24
C VAL A 350 -8.17 -18.29 10.94
N THR A 351 -9.26 -19.08 10.85
CA THR A 351 -10.61 -18.54 10.69
C THR A 351 -10.84 -17.45 11.73
N PRO A 352 -11.20 -16.23 11.30
CA PRO A 352 -11.22 -15.10 12.23
C PRO A 352 -12.24 -15.29 13.35
N ILE A 353 -11.87 -14.87 14.56
CA ILE A 353 -12.76 -14.83 15.72
C ILE A 353 -13.05 -13.39 16.13
N LEU A 354 -14.18 -13.18 16.80
CA LEU A 354 -14.55 -11.90 17.38
C LEU A 354 -14.03 -11.79 18.81
N LYS A 355 -13.14 -10.83 19.06
CA LYS A 355 -12.63 -10.50 20.40
C LYS A 355 -12.83 -9.00 20.63
N GLY A 356 -13.74 -8.65 21.54
CA GLY A 356 -14.07 -7.25 21.82
C GLY A 356 -14.61 -6.48 20.61
N GLY A 357 -15.43 -7.12 19.77
CA GLY A 357 -16.01 -6.52 18.57
C GLY A 357 -15.06 -6.38 17.38
N LYS A 358 -13.78 -6.75 17.54
CA LYS A 358 -12.78 -6.75 16.46
C LYS A 358 -12.49 -8.16 15.98
N THR A 359 -12.33 -8.29 14.67
CA THR A 359 -11.90 -9.51 13.99
C THR A 359 -10.42 -9.75 14.24
N VAL A 360 -10.07 -10.86 14.89
CA VAL A 360 -8.68 -11.24 15.21
C VAL A 360 -8.37 -12.68 14.82
N ILE A 361 -7.08 -12.99 14.66
CA ILE A 361 -6.61 -14.37 14.46
C ILE A 361 -6.72 -15.12 15.80
N PRO A 362 -7.18 -16.38 15.82
CA PRO A 362 -7.20 -17.20 17.04
C PRO A 362 -5.85 -17.26 17.75
N ASP A 363 -5.85 -17.07 19.08
CA ASP A 363 -4.64 -17.08 19.90
C ASP A 363 -3.84 -18.38 19.76
N VAL A 364 -4.53 -19.52 19.55
CA VAL A 364 -3.91 -20.85 19.31
C VAL A 364 -3.03 -20.84 18.05
N ALA A 365 -3.50 -20.23 16.95
CA ALA A 365 -2.72 -20.15 15.73
C ALA A 365 -1.51 -19.22 15.89
N ILE A 366 -1.68 -18.09 16.60
CA ILE A 366 -0.57 -17.17 16.91
C ILE A 366 0.51 -17.87 17.73
N GLN A 367 0.12 -18.60 18.78
CA GLN A 367 1.03 -19.36 19.63
C GLN A 367 1.76 -20.45 18.85
N SER A 368 1.05 -21.18 17.99
CA SER A 368 1.63 -22.22 17.14
C SER A 368 2.73 -21.69 16.23
N VAL A 369 2.46 -20.62 15.47
CA VAL A 369 3.44 -20.02 14.55
C VAL A 369 4.63 -19.42 15.32
N ARG A 370 4.41 -18.76 16.46
CA ARG A 370 5.50 -18.24 17.31
C ARG A 370 6.39 -19.35 17.87
N LYS A 371 5.79 -20.45 18.30
CA LYS A 371 6.51 -21.61 18.84
C LYS A 371 7.33 -22.30 17.76
N ASN A 372 6.74 -22.55 16.59
CA ASN A 372 7.36 -23.35 15.54
C ASN A 372 8.26 -22.50 14.62
N THR A 373 8.12 -21.17 14.62
CA THR A 373 8.85 -20.17 13.80
C THR A 373 8.68 -20.34 12.28
N VAL A 374 7.93 -21.36 11.84
CA VAL A 374 7.69 -21.67 10.44
C VAL A 374 6.28 -22.19 10.25
N ALA A 375 5.61 -21.74 9.20
CA ALA A 375 4.29 -22.21 8.82
C ALA A 375 4.16 -22.43 7.32
N LEU A 376 3.34 -23.43 6.94
CA LEU A 376 2.82 -23.61 5.60
C LEU A 376 1.33 -23.27 5.60
N LYS A 377 0.90 -22.48 4.64
CA LYS A 377 -0.45 -21.93 4.60
C LYS A 377 -1.09 -22.12 3.23
N GLY A 378 -2.29 -22.68 3.22
CA GLY A 378 -3.18 -22.69 2.06
C GLY A 378 -3.87 -21.33 1.82
N PRO A 379 -4.60 -21.19 0.70
CA PRO A 379 -5.39 -19.99 0.42
C PRO A 379 -6.39 -19.69 1.53
N LEU A 380 -6.61 -18.40 1.81
CA LEU A 380 -7.64 -17.95 2.74
C LEU A 380 -8.74 -17.24 1.99
N ALA A 381 -9.98 -17.48 2.38
CA ALA A 381 -11.11 -16.72 1.91
C ALA A 381 -11.04 -15.28 2.47
N THR A 382 -11.37 -14.30 1.64
CA THR A 382 -11.60 -12.93 2.13
C THR A 382 -12.87 -12.89 2.98
N PRO A 383 -12.95 -12.04 4.02
CA PRO A 383 -14.11 -11.98 4.91
C PRO A 383 -15.48 -11.81 4.23
N SER A 384 -15.53 -11.16 3.06
CA SER A 384 -16.73 -11.05 2.24
C SER A 384 -17.35 -12.38 1.79
N GLN A 385 -16.59 -13.48 1.88
CA GLN A 385 -17.00 -14.84 1.52
C GLN A 385 -17.49 -15.66 2.73
N TYR A 386 -17.35 -15.18 3.98
CA TYR A 386 -17.95 -15.84 5.15
C TYR A 386 -19.35 -15.29 5.40
N PRO A 387 -20.42 -16.12 5.30
CA PRO A 387 -21.79 -15.66 5.47
C PRO A 387 -22.09 -15.18 6.91
N ASP A 388 -21.40 -15.74 7.90
CA ASP A 388 -21.67 -15.52 9.33
C ASP A 388 -20.77 -14.43 9.97
N ILE A 389 -19.72 -13.98 9.27
CA ILE A 389 -18.85 -12.88 9.68
C ILE A 389 -19.27 -11.59 8.94
N ARG A 390 -20.58 -11.33 8.90
CA ARG A 390 -21.14 -10.05 8.47
C ARG A 390 -21.12 -9.07 9.64
N LEU A 391 -19.92 -8.63 10.03
CA LEU A 391 -19.81 -7.50 10.93
C LEU A 391 -20.18 -6.24 10.15
N THR A 392 -21.33 -5.69 10.52
CA THR A 392 -21.91 -4.41 10.10
C THR A 392 -21.55 -3.98 8.68
N ARG A 393 -22.38 -4.39 7.71
CA ARG A 393 -22.80 -3.45 6.67
C ARG A 393 -23.29 -2.22 7.43
N ALA A 394 -22.50 -1.16 7.56
CA ALA A 394 -23.10 0.15 7.76
C ALA A 394 -23.99 0.34 6.53
N GLN A 395 -25.30 0.29 6.70
CA GLN A 395 -26.23 0.70 5.65
C GLN A 395 -25.92 2.18 5.40
N THR A 396 -25.45 2.49 4.20
CA THR A 396 -25.70 3.81 3.63
C THR A 396 -27.03 3.69 2.90
N ASP A 397 -27.84 4.74 2.98
CA ASP A 397 -29.24 4.75 2.54
C ASP A 397 -29.43 4.51 1.02
N ASN A 398 -28.34 4.35 0.26
CA ASN A 398 -28.33 4.27 -1.20
C ASN A 398 -27.90 2.91 -1.79
N GLY A 399 -27.88 1.81 -1.02
CA GLY A 399 -27.83 0.45 -1.59
C GLY A 399 -26.54 -0.01 -2.30
N ASP A 400 -25.58 0.87 -2.58
CA ASP A 400 -24.32 0.51 -3.26
C ASP A 400 -23.30 -0.07 -2.28
N ALA A 401 -23.13 -1.38 -2.32
CA ALA A 401 -22.21 -2.14 -1.47
C ALA A 401 -20.82 -2.29 -2.09
N VAL A 402 -20.14 -1.18 -2.38
CA VAL A 402 -18.72 -1.18 -2.78
C VAL A 402 -17.94 -0.38 -1.75
N GLY A 403 -17.00 -1.02 -1.04
CA GLY A 403 -15.94 -0.31 -0.30
C GLY A 403 -16.03 -0.23 1.22
N LYS A 404 -16.91 -0.93 1.93
CA LYS A 404 -16.84 -0.98 3.42
C LYS A 404 -15.89 -2.08 3.88
N GLY A 405 -14.69 -1.67 4.25
CA GLY A 405 -13.48 -2.49 4.39
C GLY A 405 -13.50 -3.51 5.51
N HIS A 406 -13.37 -4.78 5.15
CA HIS A 406 -12.89 -5.80 6.07
C HIS A 406 -11.35 -5.82 6.02
N ILE A 407 -10.69 -5.85 7.18
CA ILE A 407 -9.23 -6.01 7.24
C ILE A 407 -8.88 -7.39 6.69
N SER A 408 -8.05 -7.44 5.64
CA SER A 408 -7.61 -8.70 5.01
C SER A 408 -6.90 -9.59 6.03
N LEU A 409 -7.31 -10.86 6.14
CA LEU A 409 -6.70 -11.82 7.06
C LEU A 409 -5.22 -12.07 6.76
N ASN A 410 -4.83 -12.04 5.48
CA ASN A 410 -3.42 -12.13 5.06
C ASN A 410 -2.62 -10.92 5.56
N LEU A 411 -3.21 -9.71 5.53
CA LEU A 411 -2.58 -8.51 6.09
C LEU A 411 -2.42 -8.63 7.60
N THR A 412 -3.42 -9.13 8.31
CA THR A 412 -3.36 -9.36 9.76
C THR A 412 -2.25 -10.34 10.12
N LEU A 413 -2.09 -11.45 9.36
CA LEU A 413 -1.00 -12.41 9.56
C LEU A 413 0.38 -11.75 9.37
N ARG A 414 0.56 -10.99 8.28
CA ARG A 414 1.82 -10.31 7.98
C ARG A 414 2.23 -9.31 9.07
N ARG A 415 1.26 -8.52 9.57
CA ARG A 415 1.50 -7.58 10.68
C ARG A 415 1.79 -8.32 12.00
N THR A 416 1.02 -9.35 12.32
CA THR A 416 1.16 -10.11 13.59
C THR A 416 2.54 -10.75 13.76
N PHE A 417 3.14 -11.21 12.66
CA PHE A 417 4.45 -11.87 12.65
C PHE A 417 5.56 -11.03 12.02
N ASN A 418 5.31 -9.74 11.73
CA ASN A 418 6.25 -8.82 11.09
C ASN A 418 6.93 -9.44 9.84
N LEU A 419 6.12 -10.03 8.95
CA LEU A 419 6.59 -10.71 7.74
C LEU A 419 6.92 -9.70 6.65
N PHE A 420 8.10 -9.09 6.74
CA PHE A 420 8.45 -7.90 5.99
C PHE A 420 8.86 -8.09 4.53
N ALA A 421 9.31 -9.29 4.15
CA ALA A 421 9.73 -9.57 2.79
C ALA A 421 8.88 -10.69 2.18
N ASN A 422 8.31 -10.46 0.99
CA ASN A 422 7.62 -11.49 0.23
C ASN A 422 8.51 -11.92 -0.95
N VAL A 423 8.90 -13.20 -0.98
CA VAL A 423 9.76 -13.79 -2.00
C VAL A 423 8.91 -14.53 -3.03
N ARG A 424 9.07 -14.17 -4.30
CA ARG A 424 8.31 -14.67 -5.45
C ARG A 424 9.24 -15.12 -6.57
N PRO A 425 9.67 -16.40 -6.57
CA PRO A 425 10.37 -16.96 -7.71
C PRO A 425 9.37 -17.36 -8.80
N CYS A 426 9.67 -17.03 -10.06
CA CYS A 426 8.92 -17.47 -11.24
C CYS A 426 9.89 -18.09 -12.23
N ALA A 427 9.77 -19.41 -12.42
CA ALA A 427 10.63 -20.16 -13.34
C ALA A 427 9.78 -20.98 -14.33
N SER A 428 10.17 -20.95 -15.61
CA SER A 428 9.57 -21.82 -16.63
C SER A 428 9.79 -23.28 -16.26
N ILE A 429 8.73 -24.07 -16.36
CA ILE A 429 8.79 -25.52 -16.11
C ILE A 429 9.16 -26.22 -17.41
N LYS A 430 10.29 -26.94 -17.40
CA LYS A 430 10.71 -27.73 -18.56
C LYS A 430 9.62 -28.72 -18.94
N GLY A 431 9.28 -28.78 -20.23
CA GLY A 431 8.24 -29.66 -20.76
C GLY A 431 6.80 -29.11 -20.67
N PHE A 432 6.57 -27.99 -19.97
CA PHE A 432 5.29 -27.27 -20.00
C PHE A 432 5.42 -26.00 -20.84
N LYS A 433 4.80 -26.01 -22.03
CA LYS A 433 4.93 -24.90 -22.98
C LYS A 433 3.99 -23.76 -22.63
N THR A 434 4.55 -22.57 -22.46
CA THR A 434 3.80 -21.30 -22.45
C THR A 434 4.25 -20.45 -23.66
N PRO A 435 3.65 -19.27 -23.89
CA PRO A 435 4.16 -18.33 -24.89
C PRO A 435 5.59 -17.82 -24.61
N TYR A 436 6.14 -18.08 -23.42
CA TYR A 436 7.46 -17.63 -22.99
C TYR A 436 8.36 -18.83 -22.68
N ASP A 437 9.64 -18.70 -23.03
CA ASP A 437 10.67 -19.69 -22.72
C ASP A 437 11.69 -19.12 -21.74
N ASP A 438 12.33 -20.02 -20.98
CA ASP A 438 13.47 -19.72 -20.10
C ASP A 438 13.25 -18.54 -19.12
N VAL A 439 12.02 -18.35 -18.64
CA VAL A 439 11.72 -17.41 -17.55
C VAL A 439 12.40 -17.93 -16.28
N ASN A 440 13.13 -17.06 -15.56
CA ASN A 440 13.73 -17.41 -14.27
C ASN A 440 13.94 -16.17 -13.39
N THR A 441 12.86 -15.57 -12.93
CA THR A 441 12.93 -14.35 -12.12
C THR A 441 12.77 -14.63 -10.64
N VAL A 442 13.39 -13.81 -9.81
CA VAL A 442 13.19 -13.80 -8.36
C VAL A 442 12.92 -12.37 -7.94
N LEU A 443 11.72 -12.18 -7.38
CA LEU A 443 11.25 -10.89 -6.88
C LEU A 443 11.16 -10.92 -5.36
N ILE A 444 11.63 -9.85 -4.72
CA ILE A 444 11.53 -9.61 -3.29
C ILE A 444 10.76 -8.29 -3.09
N ARG A 445 9.57 -8.43 -2.55
CA ARG A 445 8.61 -7.36 -2.30
C ARG A 445 8.66 -6.94 -0.84
N GLU A 446 8.71 -5.63 -0.58
CA GLU A 446 8.39 -5.07 0.74
C GLU A 446 6.91 -5.35 1.08
N ASN A 447 6.62 -5.82 2.28
CA ASN A 447 5.32 -6.41 2.59
C ASN A 447 4.62 -5.81 3.83
N THR A 448 5.07 -4.66 4.34
CA THR A 448 4.52 -4.02 5.55
C THR A 448 3.93 -2.63 5.33
N GLU A 449 4.46 -1.87 4.35
CA GLU A 449 4.13 -0.46 4.15
C GLU A 449 3.82 -0.19 2.66
N GLY A 450 4.03 1.04 2.19
CA GLY A 450 3.66 1.51 0.87
C GLY A 450 2.17 1.86 0.80
N GLU A 451 1.59 1.61 -0.36
CA GLU A 451 0.18 1.87 -0.67
C GLU A 451 -0.77 0.94 0.11
N TYR A 452 -0.24 -0.15 0.68
CA TYR A 452 -0.99 -1.15 1.45
C TYR A 452 -1.07 -0.79 2.95
N SER A 453 -0.61 0.41 3.33
CA SER A 453 -0.85 0.98 4.66
C SER A 453 -2.36 1.09 4.94
N GLY A 454 -3.17 1.30 3.90
CA GLY A 454 -4.63 1.42 3.96
C GLY A 454 -5.09 2.75 4.56
N ILE A 455 -4.25 3.78 4.48
CA ILE A 455 -4.56 5.11 4.99
C ILE A 455 -5.23 5.89 3.86
N GLU A 456 -6.55 5.95 3.92
CA GLU A 456 -7.38 6.66 2.96
C GLU A 456 -8.41 7.50 3.70
N HIS A 457 -8.67 8.70 3.19
CA HIS A 457 -9.74 9.56 3.69
C HIS A 457 -10.28 10.42 2.55
N GLU A 458 -11.52 10.83 2.70
CA GLU A 458 -12.13 11.84 1.86
C GLU A 458 -11.79 13.21 2.46
N VAL A 459 -11.05 14.03 1.73
CA VAL A 459 -10.62 15.36 2.18
C VAL A 459 -11.80 16.32 2.14
N VAL A 460 -12.54 16.28 1.03
CA VAL A 460 -13.82 16.94 0.80
C VAL A 460 -14.67 16.02 -0.07
N ASP A 461 -15.99 16.23 -0.13
CA ASP A 461 -16.92 15.40 -0.92
C ASP A 461 -16.43 15.21 -2.37
N GLY A 462 -16.26 13.96 -2.78
CA GLY A 462 -15.75 13.56 -4.09
C GLY A 462 -14.23 13.62 -4.25
N VAL A 463 -13.45 13.94 -3.21
CA VAL A 463 -11.98 14.00 -3.24
C VAL A 463 -11.37 13.05 -2.23
N VAL A 464 -10.92 11.89 -2.71
CA VAL A 464 -10.28 10.86 -1.90
C VAL A 464 -8.76 10.96 -1.99
N GLN A 465 -8.10 10.96 -0.84
CA GLN A 465 -6.66 10.87 -0.72
C GLN A 465 -6.26 9.48 -0.18
N SER A 466 -5.28 8.85 -0.83
CA SER A 466 -4.59 7.66 -0.33
C SER A 466 -3.14 8.01 0.02
N ILE A 467 -2.69 7.70 1.23
CA ILE A 467 -1.35 8.05 1.72
C ILE A 467 -0.41 6.85 1.58
N LYS A 468 0.58 6.99 0.68
CA LYS A 468 1.71 6.07 0.57
C LYS A 468 2.77 6.40 1.62
N LEU A 469 3.07 5.44 2.50
CA LEU A 469 4.15 5.55 3.49
C LEU A 469 5.35 4.68 3.09
N ILE A 470 6.54 5.27 3.05
CA ILE A 470 7.81 4.54 2.90
C ILE A 470 8.74 4.98 4.02
N THR A 471 9.33 4.02 4.72
CA THR A 471 10.26 4.28 5.82
C THR A 471 11.65 3.71 5.52
N TRP A 472 12.67 4.34 6.12
CA TRP A 472 14.05 3.89 5.98
C TRP A 472 14.24 2.47 6.52
N GLU A 473 13.68 2.18 7.70
CA GLU A 473 13.84 0.89 8.37
C GLU A 473 13.27 -0.26 7.56
N ALA A 474 12.07 -0.10 7.00
CA ALA A 474 11.45 -1.12 6.16
C ALA A 474 12.19 -1.31 4.83
N SER A 475 12.63 -0.22 4.21
CA SER A 475 13.40 -0.25 2.98
C SER A 475 14.78 -0.92 3.16
N GLU A 476 15.47 -0.61 4.27
CA GLU A 476 16.79 -1.15 4.58
C GLU A 476 16.73 -2.66 4.83
N ARG A 477 15.77 -3.13 5.64
CA ARG A 477 15.67 -4.56 5.97
C ARG A 477 15.30 -5.43 4.76
N VAL A 478 14.39 -4.95 3.89
CA VAL A 478 14.02 -5.71 2.68
C VAL A 478 15.16 -5.72 1.67
N ALA A 479 15.89 -4.61 1.53
CA ALA A 479 17.09 -4.55 0.72
C ALA A 479 18.15 -5.52 1.24
N ARG A 480 18.46 -5.49 2.54
CA ARG A 480 19.43 -6.40 3.17
C ARG A 480 19.05 -7.87 2.98
N TYR A 481 17.77 -8.20 3.15
CA TYR A 481 17.27 -9.54 2.84
C TYR A 481 17.50 -9.91 1.36
N ALA A 482 17.26 -8.98 0.43
CA ALA A 482 17.48 -9.23 -0.99
C ALA A 482 18.94 -9.50 -1.36
N PHE A 483 19.88 -8.78 -0.77
CA PHE A 483 21.32 -9.04 -0.95
C PHE A 483 21.73 -10.38 -0.36
N HIS A 484 21.28 -10.73 0.84
CA HIS A 484 21.53 -12.06 1.41
C HIS A 484 20.93 -13.18 0.54
N HIS A 485 19.71 -12.99 0.04
CA HIS A 485 19.06 -13.96 -0.85
C HIS A 485 19.83 -14.13 -2.16
N ALA A 486 20.33 -13.04 -2.74
CA ALA A 486 21.17 -13.10 -3.94
C ALA A 486 22.46 -13.92 -3.69
N GLN A 487 23.14 -13.67 -2.57
CA GLN A 487 24.31 -14.47 -2.13
C GLN A 487 23.97 -15.96 -1.97
N ALA A 488 22.89 -16.28 -1.24
CA ALA A 488 22.50 -17.66 -0.95
C ALA A 488 22.03 -18.43 -2.19
N SER A 489 21.41 -17.73 -3.15
CA SER A 489 20.94 -18.31 -4.43
C SER A 489 22.01 -18.32 -5.52
N GLY A 490 23.20 -17.75 -5.27
CA GLY A 490 24.27 -17.63 -6.26
C GLY A 490 24.00 -16.59 -7.36
N ARG A 491 22.99 -15.72 -7.19
CA ARG A 491 22.70 -14.61 -8.10
C ARG A 491 23.66 -13.46 -7.84
N LYS A 492 24.24 -12.92 -8.91
CA LYS A 492 25.35 -11.95 -8.83
C LYS A 492 24.91 -10.49 -8.85
N ARG A 493 23.60 -10.24 -9.00
CA ARG A 493 23.05 -8.90 -9.19
C ARG A 493 21.79 -8.69 -8.34
N VAL A 494 21.63 -7.50 -7.80
CA VAL A 494 20.39 -7.02 -7.18
C VAL A 494 19.96 -5.75 -7.91
N THR A 495 18.74 -5.75 -8.45
CA THR A 495 18.14 -4.60 -9.12
C THR A 495 17.03 -4.01 -8.25
N ALA A 496 17.14 -2.74 -7.86
CA ALA A 496 16.05 -2.03 -7.19
C ALA A 496 15.06 -1.48 -8.24
N VAL A 497 13.80 -1.93 -8.20
CA VAL A 497 12.76 -1.48 -9.13
C VAL A 497 11.92 -0.37 -8.49
N HIS A 498 11.76 0.76 -9.19
CA HIS A 498 11.19 1.98 -8.60
C HIS A 498 10.48 2.88 -9.63
N LYS A 499 9.86 3.96 -9.14
CA LYS A 499 9.29 5.07 -9.93
C LYS A 499 9.66 6.45 -9.34
N ALA A 500 10.90 6.54 -8.82
CA ALA A 500 11.47 7.77 -8.24
C ALA A 500 11.55 8.99 -9.18
N ASN A 501 11.37 8.82 -10.49
CA ASN A 501 11.23 9.94 -11.42
C ASN A 501 9.92 10.73 -11.21
N ILE A 502 8.88 10.08 -10.68
CA ILE A 502 7.61 10.69 -10.27
C ILE A 502 7.59 10.84 -8.75
N MET A 503 7.82 9.75 -8.01
CA MET A 503 7.79 9.71 -6.55
C MET A 503 9.17 10.00 -5.94
N LYS A 504 9.62 11.25 -6.07
CA LYS A 504 10.99 11.66 -5.72
C LYS A 504 11.39 11.35 -4.27
N MET A 505 10.48 11.53 -3.32
CA MET A 505 10.79 11.39 -1.89
C MET A 505 10.64 9.95 -1.40
N SER A 506 9.49 9.31 -1.63
CA SER A 506 9.19 7.96 -1.14
C SER A 506 10.10 6.92 -1.80
N ASP A 507 10.10 6.84 -3.12
CA ASP A 507 10.96 5.90 -3.83
C ASP A 507 12.43 6.32 -3.78
N GLY A 508 12.71 7.63 -3.68
CA GLY A 508 14.07 8.12 -3.44
C GLY A 508 14.66 7.65 -2.12
N MET A 509 13.85 7.56 -1.06
CA MET A 509 14.24 6.98 0.22
C MET A 509 14.55 5.48 0.08
N PHE A 510 13.68 4.73 -0.59
CA PHE A 510 13.88 3.30 -0.84
C PHE A 510 15.20 3.03 -1.59
N LEU A 511 15.50 3.79 -2.65
CA LEU A 511 16.76 3.69 -3.38
C LEU A 511 17.97 4.04 -2.51
N SER A 512 17.85 5.07 -1.67
CA SER A 512 18.93 5.47 -0.77
C SER A 512 19.27 4.37 0.23
N ALA A 513 18.25 3.68 0.77
CA ALA A 513 18.44 2.51 1.62
C ALA A 513 19.12 1.35 0.87
N CYS A 514 18.66 1.04 -0.35
CA CYS A 514 19.26 -0.01 -1.20
C CYS A 514 20.73 0.27 -1.51
N ARG A 515 21.08 1.50 -1.91
CA ARG A 515 22.47 1.93 -2.16
C ARG A 515 23.33 1.82 -0.91
N GLN A 516 22.78 2.14 0.25
CA GLN A 516 23.51 2.05 1.51
C GLN A 516 23.81 0.59 1.86
N VAL A 517 22.82 -0.31 1.73
CA VAL A 517 23.00 -1.74 1.95
C VAL A 517 23.99 -2.34 0.94
N ALA A 518 23.95 -1.94 -0.33
CA ALA A 518 24.84 -2.45 -1.36
C ALA A 518 26.34 -2.36 -1.01
N LYS A 519 26.73 -1.36 -0.21
CA LYS A 519 28.11 -1.18 0.26
C LYS A 519 28.60 -2.34 1.14
N ASP A 520 27.69 -3.04 1.82
CA ASP A 520 27.99 -4.19 2.67
C ASP A 520 28.19 -5.49 1.85
N PHE A 521 27.86 -5.48 0.55
CA PHE A 521 27.86 -6.65 -0.32
C PHE A 521 28.67 -6.43 -1.61
N PRO A 522 30.00 -6.20 -1.53
CA PRO A 522 30.83 -5.86 -2.69
C PRO A 522 30.90 -6.96 -3.77
N GLY A 523 30.52 -8.20 -3.44
CA GLY A 523 30.43 -9.32 -4.39
C GLY A 523 29.14 -9.36 -5.22
N ILE A 524 28.17 -8.49 -4.94
CA ILE A 524 26.89 -8.40 -5.66
C ILE A 524 26.85 -7.05 -6.41
N THR A 525 26.61 -7.11 -7.72
CA THR A 525 26.39 -5.92 -8.53
C THR A 525 25.04 -5.30 -8.19
N TYR A 526 25.00 -4.00 -7.90
CA TYR A 526 23.77 -3.26 -7.66
C TYR A 526 23.43 -2.35 -8.85
N ASP A 527 22.18 -2.41 -9.32
CA ASP A 527 21.63 -1.48 -10.30
C ASP A 527 20.17 -1.10 -9.95
N GLU A 528 19.63 -0.13 -10.67
CA GLU A 528 18.30 0.44 -10.47
C GLU A 528 17.56 0.48 -11.81
N ASP A 529 16.28 0.15 -11.81
CA ASP A 529 15.46 0.24 -13.02
C ASP A 529 14.05 0.77 -12.74
N LEU A 530 13.48 1.44 -13.72
CA LEU A 530 12.14 1.98 -13.62
C LEU A 530 11.12 0.86 -13.83
N LEU A 531 10.06 0.85 -13.00
CA LEU A 531 9.00 -0.16 -13.04
C LEU A 531 8.42 -0.37 -14.45
N ASP A 532 8.14 0.71 -15.17
CA ASP A 532 7.60 0.64 -16.53
C ASP A 532 8.59 0.01 -17.52
N ARG A 533 9.89 0.32 -17.40
CA ARG A 533 10.92 -0.31 -18.22
C ARG A 533 11.04 -1.79 -17.91
N VAL A 534 11.02 -2.17 -16.63
CA VAL A 534 11.07 -3.58 -16.21
C VAL A 534 9.86 -4.34 -16.77
N CYS A 535 8.64 -3.81 -16.61
CA CYS A 535 7.44 -4.41 -17.17
C CYS A 535 7.51 -4.60 -18.69
N LEU A 536 8.00 -3.59 -19.41
CA LEU A 536 8.18 -3.68 -20.87
C LEU A 536 9.24 -4.73 -21.25
N GLN A 537 10.40 -4.71 -20.59
CA GLN A 537 11.51 -5.58 -20.98
C GLN A 537 11.26 -7.04 -20.61
N ILE A 538 10.73 -7.32 -19.42
CA ILE A 538 10.53 -8.70 -18.98
C ILE A 538 9.44 -9.42 -19.80
N THR A 539 8.44 -8.68 -20.30
CA THR A 539 7.40 -9.19 -21.19
C THR A 539 7.88 -9.31 -22.64
N GLN A 540 8.96 -8.64 -23.03
CA GLN A 540 9.60 -8.83 -24.34
C GLN A 540 10.63 -9.97 -24.30
N ASN A 541 11.47 -9.97 -23.27
CA ASN A 541 12.53 -10.95 -23.06
C ASN A 541 12.85 -11.05 -21.55
N PRO A 542 12.45 -12.14 -20.86
CA PRO A 542 12.70 -12.32 -19.44
C PRO A 542 14.14 -12.79 -19.13
N LEU A 543 14.90 -13.28 -20.12
CA LEU A 543 16.22 -13.86 -19.93
C LEU A 543 17.23 -12.95 -19.21
N PRO A 544 17.29 -11.62 -19.47
CA PRO A 544 18.20 -10.71 -18.77
C PRO A 544 17.95 -10.57 -17.26
N TYR A 545 16.81 -11.08 -16.77
CA TYR A 545 16.42 -11.07 -15.36
C TYR A 545 16.77 -12.39 -14.63
N ALA A 546 17.37 -13.35 -15.34
CA ALA A 546 17.70 -14.67 -14.80
C ALA A 546 18.85 -14.69 -13.78
N ASP A 547 19.77 -13.72 -13.85
CA ASP A 547 20.98 -13.66 -13.02
C ASP A 547 20.86 -12.72 -11.81
N ARG A 548 19.68 -12.10 -11.64
CA ARG A 548 19.46 -11.00 -10.69
C ARG A 548 18.29 -11.25 -9.74
N VAL A 549 18.35 -10.65 -8.56
CA VAL A 549 17.23 -10.53 -7.63
C VAL A 549 16.63 -9.14 -7.79
N MET A 550 15.33 -9.04 -8.01
CA MET A 550 14.64 -7.74 -8.08
C MET A 550 14.06 -7.41 -6.72
N VAL A 551 14.38 -6.24 -6.15
CA VAL A 551 13.83 -5.75 -4.88
C VAL A 551 13.01 -4.49 -5.11
N MET A 552 11.84 -4.37 -4.47
CA MET A 552 10.95 -3.24 -4.71
C MET A 552 9.94 -2.95 -3.58
N PRO A 553 9.39 -1.72 -3.53
CA PRO A 553 8.26 -1.36 -2.69
C PRO A 553 7.01 -2.22 -2.94
N ASN A 554 6.08 -2.17 -1.98
CA ASN A 554 4.97 -3.09 -1.85
C ASN A 554 4.07 -3.22 -3.09
N LEU A 555 3.50 -2.12 -3.58
CA LEU A 555 2.58 -2.13 -4.73
C LEU A 555 3.23 -2.69 -6.00
N TYR A 556 4.48 -2.31 -6.27
CA TYR A 556 5.19 -2.74 -7.47
C TYR A 556 5.49 -4.23 -7.42
N GLY A 557 5.84 -4.71 -6.22
CA GLY A 557 6.07 -6.12 -5.99
C GLY A 557 4.84 -6.96 -6.23
N ASP A 558 3.65 -6.47 -5.86
CA ASP A 558 2.40 -7.17 -6.13
C ASP A 558 2.18 -7.34 -7.63
N ILE A 559 2.12 -6.21 -8.35
CA ILE A 559 1.82 -6.15 -9.78
C ILE A 559 2.85 -6.96 -10.58
N LEU A 560 4.14 -6.72 -10.34
CA LEU A 560 5.19 -7.33 -11.13
C LEU A 560 5.31 -8.84 -10.85
N SER A 561 5.05 -9.29 -9.62
CA SER A 561 5.09 -10.73 -9.30
C SER A 561 3.96 -11.50 -9.97
N ASP A 562 2.74 -10.96 -9.99
CA ASP A 562 1.59 -11.58 -10.66
C ASP A 562 1.75 -11.55 -12.19
N MET A 563 2.34 -10.48 -12.72
CA MET A 563 2.68 -10.42 -14.13
C MET A 563 3.73 -11.50 -14.50
N CYS A 564 4.75 -11.71 -13.67
CA CYS A 564 5.74 -12.79 -13.86
C CYS A 564 5.10 -14.18 -13.79
N ALA A 565 4.12 -14.39 -12.90
CA ALA A 565 3.36 -15.63 -12.82
C ALA A 565 2.66 -15.94 -14.14
N GLY A 566 2.08 -14.93 -14.79
CA GLY A 566 1.47 -15.05 -16.13
C GLY A 566 2.42 -15.57 -17.20
N LEU A 567 3.73 -15.29 -17.10
CA LEU A 567 4.74 -15.76 -18.06
C LEU A 567 4.96 -17.29 -17.99
N ILE A 568 4.76 -17.89 -16.80
CA ILE A 568 5.06 -19.31 -16.54
C ILE A 568 3.81 -20.21 -16.50
N GLY A 569 2.62 -19.68 -16.79
CA GLY A 569 1.37 -20.44 -16.81
C GLY A 569 0.34 -20.03 -15.76
N GLY A 570 0.65 -19.03 -14.93
CA GLY A 570 -0.28 -18.40 -13.99
C GLY A 570 -0.03 -18.75 -12.51
N LEU A 571 -0.95 -18.30 -11.67
CA LEU A 571 -0.83 -18.36 -10.21
C LEU A 571 -0.85 -19.80 -9.64
N GLY A 572 -1.40 -20.78 -10.38
CA GLY A 572 -1.41 -22.19 -9.99
C GLY A 572 -0.03 -22.86 -9.91
N LEU A 573 0.99 -22.21 -10.49
CA LEU A 573 2.39 -22.67 -10.50
C LEU A 573 3.32 -21.78 -9.68
N THR A 574 2.80 -20.71 -9.07
CA THR A 574 3.65 -19.67 -8.47
C THR A 574 3.71 -19.84 -6.94
N PRO A 575 4.88 -20.17 -6.38
CA PRO A 575 5.05 -20.23 -4.94
C PRO A 575 5.36 -18.86 -4.32
N SER A 576 5.24 -18.77 -3.00
CA SER A 576 5.68 -17.59 -2.25
C SER A 576 6.12 -17.91 -0.83
N GLY A 577 7.02 -17.07 -0.31
CA GLY A 577 7.45 -17.07 1.09
C GLY A 577 7.37 -15.68 1.69
N ASN A 578 6.62 -15.53 2.77
CA ASN A 578 6.59 -14.32 3.60
C ASN A 578 7.59 -14.50 4.73
N ILE A 579 8.64 -13.69 4.71
CA ILE A 579 9.78 -13.81 5.60
C ILE A 579 9.70 -12.69 6.63
N GLY A 580 9.72 -13.07 7.90
CA GLY A 580 9.86 -12.18 9.04
C GLY A 580 11.13 -12.47 9.82
N ARG A 581 11.34 -11.66 10.86
CA ARG A 581 12.48 -11.82 11.77
C ARG A 581 12.35 -13.07 12.63
N ASP A 582 11.17 -13.26 13.21
CA ASP A 582 10.92 -14.28 14.24
C ASP A 582 10.13 -15.48 13.70
N ALA A 583 9.45 -15.31 12.56
CA ALA A 583 8.72 -16.38 11.89
C ALA A 583 8.71 -16.20 10.37
N SER A 584 8.54 -17.30 9.63
CA SER A 584 8.31 -17.30 8.18
C SER A 584 7.09 -18.12 7.81
N ILE A 585 6.26 -17.60 6.90
CA ILE A 585 5.04 -18.26 6.40
C ILE A 585 5.15 -18.45 4.90
N PHE A 586 5.09 -19.71 4.46
CA PHE A 586 5.12 -20.10 3.06
C PHE A 586 3.70 -20.37 2.59
N GLU A 587 3.33 -19.83 1.42
CA GLU A 587 1.95 -19.92 0.93
C GLU A 587 1.88 -19.96 -0.60
N ALA A 588 0.81 -20.55 -1.12
CA ALA A 588 0.45 -20.37 -2.52
C ALA A 588 -0.12 -18.96 -2.75
N VAL A 589 0.09 -18.41 -3.95
CA VAL A 589 -0.36 -17.05 -4.29
C VAL A 589 -1.83 -17.00 -4.68
N HIS A 590 -2.35 -18.10 -5.24
CA HIS A 590 -3.71 -18.15 -5.75
C HIS A 590 -4.77 -18.07 -4.63
N GLY A 591 -5.99 -17.67 -5.01
CA GLY A 591 -7.13 -17.59 -4.11
C GLY A 591 -7.70 -18.97 -3.70
N SER A 592 -8.80 -18.93 -2.94
CA SER A 592 -9.50 -20.11 -2.40
C SER A 592 -10.23 -20.96 -3.45
N ALA A 593 -10.49 -20.43 -4.65
CA ALA A 593 -11.17 -21.12 -5.76
C ALA A 593 -12.41 -21.93 -5.31
N PRO A 594 -13.41 -21.27 -4.69
CA PRO A 594 -14.54 -21.94 -4.05
C PRO A 594 -15.43 -22.71 -5.05
N ASP A 595 -15.37 -22.36 -6.32
CA ASP A 595 -16.09 -23.00 -7.42
C ASP A 595 -15.61 -24.43 -7.72
N ILE A 596 -14.35 -24.76 -7.39
CA ILE A 596 -13.77 -26.10 -7.58
C ILE A 596 -13.46 -26.84 -6.28
N ALA A 597 -13.63 -26.18 -5.12
CA ALA A 597 -13.37 -26.75 -3.81
C ALA A 597 -14.10 -28.09 -3.59
N GLY A 598 -13.36 -29.10 -3.14
CA GLY A 598 -13.89 -30.43 -2.82
C GLY A 598 -14.24 -31.29 -4.04
N LYS A 599 -14.01 -30.80 -5.27
CA LYS A 599 -14.21 -31.57 -6.51
C LYS A 599 -12.98 -32.40 -6.89
N GLY A 600 -11.86 -32.26 -6.17
CA GLY A 600 -10.61 -32.95 -6.50
C GLY A 600 -10.00 -32.48 -7.82
N LEU A 601 -10.25 -31.23 -8.20
CA LEU A 601 -9.74 -30.63 -9.45
C LEU A 601 -8.59 -29.65 -9.21
N ALA A 602 -8.30 -29.29 -7.96
CA ALA A 602 -7.26 -28.32 -7.65
C ALA A 602 -5.85 -28.83 -7.99
N ASN A 603 -5.03 -27.91 -8.48
CA ASN A 603 -3.61 -28.12 -8.69
C ASN A 603 -2.82 -27.82 -7.41
N PRO A 604 -2.16 -28.81 -6.78
CA PRO A 604 -1.40 -28.58 -5.55
C PRO A 604 0.00 -27.99 -5.80
N THR A 605 0.39 -27.75 -7.06
CA THR A 605 1.78 -27.39 -7.42
C THR A 605 2.27 -26.11 -6.76
N ALA A 606 1.49 -25.02 -6.76
CA ALA A 606 1.90 -23.77 -6.09
C ALA A 606 2.19 -23.98 -4.59
N LEU A 607 1.29 -24.64 -3.86
CA LEU A 607 1.50 -24.89 -2.43
C LEU A 607 2.66 -25.87 -2.19
N LEU A 608 2.78 -26.89 -3.05
CA LEU A 608 3.90 -27.82 -3.01
C LEU A 608 5.22 -27.07 -3.18
N LEU A 609 5.37 -26.23 -4.20
CA LEU A 609 6.57 -25.44 -4.44
C LEU A 609 6.87 -24.46 -3.27
N SER A 610 5.85 -23.84 -2.69
CA SER A 610 6.02 -23.03 -1.46
C SER A 610 6.53 -23.86 -0.29
N SER A 611 6.05 -25.09 -0.15
CA SER A 611 6.57 -26.02 0.84
C SER A 611 8.03 -26.40 0.59
N LEU A 612 8.49 -26.45 -0.67
CA LEU A 612 9.91 -26.69 -0.97
C LEU A 612 10.78 -25.47 -0.65
N MET A 613 10.26 -24.25 -0.82
CA MET A 613 10.91 -23.04 -0.32
C MET A 613 11.05 -23.09 1.22
N MET A 614 10.02 -23.60 1.91
CA MET A 614 10.07 -23.83 3.36
C MET A 614 11.16 -24.83 3.75
N LEU A 615 11.25 -25.98 3.06
CA LEU A 615 12.30 -26.96 3.33
C LEU A 615 13.71 -26.38 3.15
N ARG A 616 13.93 -25.58 2.12
CA ARG A 616 15.21 -24.88 1.89
C ARG A 616 15.52 -23.90 3.01
N HIS A 617 14.52 -23.14 3.47
CA HIS A 617 14.66 -22.25 4.62
C HIS A 617 15.01 -23.00 5.92
N MET A 618 14.53 -24.25 6.08
CA MET A 618 14.86 -25.13 7.19
C MET A 618 16.17 -25.93 7.00
N ASN A 619 16.94 -25.66 5.95
CA ASN A 619 18.15 -26.41 5.55
C ASN A 619 17.91 -27.90 5.20
N LEU A 620 16.69 -28.28 4.83
CA LEU A 620 16.30 -29.62 4.37
C LEU A 620 16.39 -29.73 2.84
N ASN A 621 17.53 -29.34 2.28
CA ASN A 621 17.72 -29.15 0.83
C ASN A 621 17.58 -30.43 0.00
N ASP A 622 18.00 -31.58 0.54
CA ASP A 622 17.94 -32.86 -0.18
C ASP A 622 16.48 -33.30 -0.40
N TYR A 623 15.65 -33.16 0.64
CA TYR A 623 14.21 -33.42 0.54
C TYR A 623 13.54 -32.48 -0.45
N ALA A 624 13.85 -31.18 -0.36
CA ALA A 624 13.32 -30.19 -1.29
C ALA A 624 13.65 -30.55 -2.74
N SER A 625 14.92 -30.86 -3.03
CA SER A 625 15.41 -31.19 -4.38
C SER A 625 14.80 -32.50 -4.91
N LYS A 626 14.65 -33.51 -4.05
CA LYS A 626 14.03 -34.79 -4.41
C LYS A 626 12.56 -34.59 -4.82
N ILE A 627 11.79 -33.86 -4.02
CA ILE A 627 10.36 -33.61 -4.28
C ILE A 627 10.20 -32.69 -5.49
N GLU A 628 11.01 -31.64 -5.61
CA GLU A 628 10.98 -30.72 -6.76
C GLU A 628 11.22 -31.48 -8.07
N LYS A 629 12.25 -32.32 -8.12
CA LYS A 629 12.54 -33.14 -9.29
C LYS A 629 11.37 -34.03 -9.67
N ALA A 630 10.72 -34.68 -8.71
CA ALA A 630 9.55 -35.52 -8.96
C ALA A 630 8.37 -34.70 -9.50
N ALA A 631 8.03 -33.58 -8.86
CA ALA A 631 6.94 -32.70 -9.29
C ALA A 631 7.16 -32.13 -10.70
N LEU A 632 8.34 -31.57 -10.96
CA LEU A 632 8.67 -31.00 -12.27
C LEU A 632 8.72 -32.07 -13.36
N THR A 633 9.18 -33.28 -13.05
CA THR A 633 9.16 -34.40 -14.01
C THR A 633 7.73 -34.82 -14.36
N THR A 634 6.82 -34.88 -13.38
CA THR A 634 5.41 -35.18 -13.62
C THR A 634 4.76 -34.14 -14.55
N ILE A 635 5.05 -32.85 -14.32
CA ILE A 635 4.56 -31.78 -15.19
C ILE A 635 5.18 -31.90 -16.59
N ALA A 636 6.49 -32.12 -16.68
CA ALA A 636 7.21 -32.23 -17.95
C ALA A 636 6.73 -33.36 -18.86
N GLU A 637 6.30 -34.48 -18.26
CA GLU A 637 5.74 -35.61 -19.01
C GLU A 637 4.35 -35.31 -19.59
N GLY A 638 3.61 -34.37 -19.02
CA GLY A 638 2.30 -33.92 -19.49
C GLY A 638 1.16 -34.96 -19.42
N LYS A 639 1.43 -36.18 -18.93
CA LYS A 639 0.46 -37.29 -18.92
C LYS A 639 -0.55 -37.20 -17.77
N THR A 640 -0.06 -36.89 -16.57
CA THR A 640 -0.86 -36.81 -15.36
C THR A 640 -0.73 -35.40 -14.83
N ILE A 641 -1.47 -34.47 -15.40
CA ILE A 641 -1.49 -33.05 -15.01
C ILE A 641 -2.95 -32.58 -14.86
N THR A 642 -3.16 -31.55 -14.05
CA THR A 642 -4.47 -30.98 -13.72
C THR A 642 -5.04 -30.12 -14.85
N GLY A 643 -6.33 -29.76 -14.74
CA GLY A 643 -7.07 -29.06 -15.81
C GLY A 643 -6.54 -27.67 -16.15
N ASP A 644 -6.00 -26.94 -15.18
CA ASP A 644 -5.35 -25.63 -15.37
C ASP A 644 -4.07 -25.72 -16.21
N LEU A 645 -3.44 -26.90 -16.25
CA LEU A 645 -2.29 -27.19 -17.11
C LEU A 645 -2.70 -27.86 -18.43
N GLY A 646 -4.00 -27.94 -18.73
CA GLY A 646 -4.53 -28.56 -19.94
C GLY A 646 -4.70 -30.08 -19.86
N GLY A 647 -4.53 -30.68 -18.69
CA GLY A 647 -4.75 -32.12 -18.48
C GLY A 647 -6.17 -32.47 -18.02
N LYS A 648 -6.34 -33.71 -17.57
CA LYS A 648 -7.63 -34.26 -17.11
C LYS A 648 -7.55 -34.95 -15.76
N SER A 649 -6.38 -34.93 -15.13
CA SER A 649 -6.15 -35.64 -13.88
C SER A 649 -6.73 -34.86 -12.70
N SER A 650 -7.27 -35.61 -11.76
CA SER A 650 -7.66 -35.12 -10.43
C SER A 650 -6.43 -34.79 -9.58
N THR A 651 -6.64 -34.01 -8.51
CA THR A 651 -5.63 -33.72 -7.49
C THR A 651 -5.00 -35.01 -6.94
N LYS A 652 -5.80 -36.06 -6.73
CA LYS A 652 -5.33 -37.35 -6.19
C LYS A 652 -4.45 -38.09 -7.19
N GLU A 653 -4.86 -38.17 -8.45
CA GLU A 653 -4.07 -38.82 -9.51
C GLU A 653 -2.74 -38.08 -9.72
N TYR A 654 -2.78 -36.74 -9.73
CA TYR A 654 -1.59 -35.90 -9.82
C TYR A 654 -0.62 -36.16 -8.65
N THR A 655 -1.15 -36.20 -7.42
CA THR A 655 -0.37 -36.51 -6.21
C THR A 655 0.27 -37.90 -6.28
N ALA A 656 -0.50 -38.90 -6.70
CA ALA A 656 -0.02 -40.28 -6.83
C ALA A 656 1.10 -40.39 -7.88
N ALA A 657 0.98 -39.69 -9.00
CA ALA A 657 2.02 -39.65 -10.03
C ALA A 657 3.33 -39.03 -9.50
N ILE A 658 3.26 -37.95 -8.73
CA ILE A 658 4.44 -37.37 -8.06
C ILE A 658 5.08 -38.39 -7.10
N ILE A 659 4.27 -39.05 -6.28
CA ILE A 659 4.74 -40.06 -5.32
C ILE A 659 5.42 -41.24 -6.03
N GLU A 660 4.87 -41.71 -7.16
CA GLU A 660 5.47 -42.78 -7.95
C GLU A 660 6.89 -42.42 -8.42
N LYS A 661 7.13 -41.15 -8.79
CA LYS A 661 8.45 -40.66 -9.19
C LYS A 661 9.44 -40.55 -8.01
N LEU A 662 8.96 -40.37 -6.77
CA LEU A 662 9.82 -40.37 -5.58
C LEU A 662 10.46 -41.74 -5.30
N GLY A 663 9.78 -42.82 -5.67
CA GLY A 663 10.23 -44.21 -5.47
C GLY A 663 11.14 -44.76 -6.59
N LYS A 664 11.28 -44.02 -7.71
CA LYS A 664 12.08 -44.40 -8.89
C LYS A 664 13.45 -43.69 -8.95
N ALA A 665 13.82 -42.97 -7.90
CA ALA A 665 14.98 -42.06 -7.86
C ALA A 665 16.17 -42.63 -7.08
#